data_AF-A0A5S3X3T2-F1
#
_entry.id   AF-A0A5S3X3T2-F1
#
_cell.length_a   1.000
_cell.length_b   1.000
_cell.length_c   1.000
_cell.angle_alpha   90.00
_cell.angle_beta   90.00
_cell.angle_gamma   90.00
#
_symmetry.space_group_name_H-M   'P 1'
#
loop_
_entity.id
_entity.type
_entity.pdbx_description
1 polymer ?
#
loop_
_entity_poly.entity_id
_entity_poly.type
_entity_poly.pdbx_seq_one_letter_code
_entity_poly.pdbx_strand_id
1 'polypeptide(L)'
;MFASANSLKEFDGFYAITPEQSSSGSAVLQVSSLDLGKPLLIYNGDAKKSLIHINITGQVIDTEIKVLGHPTNLIISNPSGISCSNCSFENAKRISLVNGYYSNGDIRTNSNRMNNYSTFSLGKIYAPGAQSLEIYTHDLRTHSSSTVDINLKAFNQKGEYLVMDEKGDIEVGTGGISFYVGNYTIEYNGGRILASDNTPVDYYAMLNRYGRIPTLALNGNYKSAGFSIASSMGIEVSSGTKIDTVTKALSSSNSSNGIFVPNEGVALSNVGNITVSRMPGPMFNSNRPITPSVINRGTILSDKTVQVVSAGSFSNTGVILSGKASFFASSGVFNSGDIEAHDIEVSGSKFANQQSINAKSMVVDTSGDIVNAYGGIIRSQELTLKSRNGLVANGVRRSGQEITQSWGLLELEKDHEKLEQGIYHIIKEKIQYKSMPDLSAKIFASKISVSAKAFENINPYTLSKGANDWSASIKVSASRSNSVIFQAENNLEIDVENYILNSSAILSLSQSGTFDINANKVFNERYRLDVDTVYYSGFSITNDSKTQVYASEKGNKSKVVNYSPPGRIIVFGKLRVSDGTKNPRSTQEFNNLFSYVEVFSKAYFNNLKLTSIGLQLSSDTDTYTYADARYCQSTGRCGSEVIETHVEAETLLSFHGGVYGVREDLPSKADLDLKNVKGLEVDKAEAGNQYMASLVYNRGLDDSATVTSFSVEGDILTFWLSTCRRVIIPNTDDDFRTDCSSKKHTVDLDKLLTNTNKDKFVGNTGFTIAQIEAKLDKYISGLRYGVNPIDGYDTWLPTTAYRTAYQITLNDTMVEFGYIVSGYMAIHDTRQPTVTSCQSGRDFCRQVSMKRSGKILISKLPK
;
A
#
# COMPACT_ATOMS: atom_id res chain seq x y z
N MET A 1 1.67 -68.27 34.42
CA MET A 1 1.07 -69.10 33.36
C MET A 1 0.36 -68.16 32.39
N PHE A 2 1.06 -67.63 31.39
CA PHE A 2 0.48 -66.68 30.41
C PHE A 2 0.27 -67.40 29.08
N ALA A 3 -0.98 -67.69 28.76
CA ALA A 3 -1.38 -68.25 27.47
C ALA A 3 -1.25 -67.18 26.38
N SER A 4 -0.57 -67.53 25.28
CA SER A 4 -0.50 -66.78 24.02
C SER A 4 -1.90 -66.49 23.52
N ALA A 5 -2.33 -65.23 23.52
CA ALA A 5 -3.66 -64.90 23.05
C ALA A 5 -3.65 -63.54 22.36
N ASN A 6 -3.98 -63.57 21.07
CA ASN A 6 -4.35 -62.39 20.27
C ASN A 6 -5.76 -61.87 20.63
N SER A 7 -6.33 -62.28 21.77
CA SER A 7 -7.64 -61.88 22.26
C SER A 7 -7.53 -61.06 23.56
N LEU A 8 -8.42 -60.07 23.69
CA LEU A 8 -8.55 -59.25 24.89
C LEU A 8 -8.96 -60.10 26.09
N LYS A 9 -8.20 -59.99 27.18
CA LYS A 9 -8.56 -60.53 28.49
C LYS A 9 -8.97 -59.39 29.42
N GLU A 10 -10.08 -59.55 30.11
CA GLU A 10 -10.61 -58.59 31.08
C GLU A 10 -10.04 -58.86 32.48
N PHE A 11 -9.62 -57.81 33.15
CA PHE A 11 -9.19 -57.83 34.56
C PHE A 11 -9.85 -56.67 35.33
N ASP A 12 -9.82 -56.77 36.66
CA ASP A 12 -10.48 -55.79 37.54
C ASP A 12 -10.00 -54.35 37.32
N GLY A 13 -8.73 -54.16 36.90
CA GLY A 13 -8.15 -52.83 36.67
C GLY A 13 -7.82 -52.47 35.22
N PHE A 14 -7.80 -53.42 34.29
CA PHE A 14 -7.35 -53.20 32.91
C PHE A 14 -7.82 -54.32 31.96
N TYR A 15 -7.71 -54.07 30.66
CA TYR A 15 -7.70 -55.12 29.65
C TYR A 15 -6.26 -55.48 29.29
N ALA A 16 -5.96 -56.74 28.99
CA ALA A 16 -4.62 -57.13 28.58
C ALA A 16 -4.60 -57.99 27.32
N ILE A 17 -3.54 -57.82 26.52
CA ILE A 17 -3.22 -58.64 25.36
C ILE A 17 -1.72 -58.99 25.39
N THR A 18 -1.37 -60.20 24.98
CA THR A 18 0.01 -60.62 24.76
C THR A 18 0.17 -61.09 23.32
N PRO A 19 0.90 -60.34 22.46
CA PRO A 19 1.12 -60.75 21.08
C PRO A 19 1.76 -62.13 21.00
N GLU A 20 1.37 -62.94 20.00
CA GLU A 20 1.96 -64.26 19.78
C GLU A 20 3.47 -64.19 19.55
N GLN A 21 4.20 -65.19 20.09
CA GLN A 21 5.62 -65.38 19.85
C GLN A 21 5.85 -66.02 18.46
N SER A 22 5.67 -65.23 17.40
CA SER A 22 6.02 -65.62 16.01
C SER A 22 7.41 -65.11 15.60
N SER A 23 7.99 -65.70 14.55
CA SER A 23 9.23 -65.19 13.91
C SER A 23 9.02 -63.88 13.14
N SER A 24 7.78 -63.46 12.89
CA SER A 24 7.49 -62.16 12.27
C SER A 24 7.78 -61.03 13.26
N GLY A 25 8.43 -59.96 12.78
CA GLY A 25 8.65 -58.75 13.59
C GLY A 25 7.36 -58.00 13.95
N SER A 26 6.23 -58.32 13.33
CA SER A 26 4.93 -57.70 13.56
C SER A 26 3.89 -58.66 14.13
N ALA A 27 2.86 -58.10 14.78
CA ALA A 27 1.63 -58.78 15.19
C ALA A 27 0.39 -58.02 14.70
N VAL A 28 -0.70 -58.74 14.42
CA VAL A 28 -2.01 -58.18 14.02
C VAL A 28 -3.06 -58.61 15.04
N LEU A 29 -3.84 -57.66 15.54
CA LEU A 29 -4.88 -57.85 16.54
C LEU A 29 -6.21 -57.35 15.97
N GLN A 30 -7.29 -58.09 16.22
CA GLN A 30 -8.65 -57.72 15.84
C GLN A 30 -9.43 -57.41 17.13
N VAL A 31 -9.87 -56.17 17.29
CA VAL A 31 -10.51 -55.69 18.51
C VAL A 31 -11.86 -55.06 18.16
N SER A 32 -12.92 -55.44 18.86
CA SER A 32 -14.26 -54.94 18.53
C SER A 32 -14.42 -53.44 18.84
N SER A 33 -13.87 -52.95 19.96
CA SER A 33 -13.92 -51.55 20.39
C SER A 33 -12.73 -51.20 21.29
N LEU A 34 -12.30 -49.93 21.28
CA LEU A 34 -11.32 -49.36 22.22
C LEU A 34 -11.95 -48.31 23.16
N ASP A 35 -13.27 -48.34 23.29
CA ASP A 35 -14.01 -47.68 24.38
C ASP A 35 -14.18 -48.69 25.52
N LEU A 36 -13.12 -48.82 26.33
CA LEU A 36 -12.98 -49.91 27.28
C LEU A 36 -13.39 -49.53 28.71
N GLY A 37 -13.52 -48.23 29.02
CA GLY A 37 -13.73 -47.73 30.39
C GLY A 37 -12.57 -48.00 31.37
N LYS A 38 -11.52 -48.72 30.96
CA LYS A 38 -10.28 -49.02 31.69
C LYS A 38 -9.10 -49.13 30.71
N PRO A 39 -7.84 -48.92 31.14
CA PRO A 39 -6.66 -49.00 30.27
C PRO A 39 -6.48 -50.36 29.56
N LEU A 40 -5.89 -50.33 28.36
CA LEU A 40 -5.41 -51.50 27.63
C LEU A 40 -3.91 -51.69 27.82
N LEU A 41 -3.51 -52.83 28.40
CA LEU A 41 -2.12 -53.26 28.54
C LEU A 41 -1.73 -54.21 27.41
N ILE A 42 -0.65 -53.88 26.70
CA ILE A 42 -0.04 -54.73 25.69
C ILE A 42 1.30 -55.22 26.23
N TYR A 43 1.40 -56.49 26.61
CA TYR A 43 2.64 -57.07 27.10
C TYR A 43 3.56 -57.50 25.94
N ASN A 44 4.56 -56.67 25.63
CA ASN A 44 5.56 -56.88 24.58
C ASN A 44 6.96 -57.20 25.16
N GLY A 45 7.02 -57.79 26.36
CA GLY A 45 8.28 -58.21 26.99
C GLY A 45 8.93 -59.37 26.24
N ASP A 46 8.23 -60.51 26.18
CA ASP A 46 8.78 -61.73 25.59
C ASP A 46 8.63 -61.77 24.05
N ALA A 47 7.58 -61.16 23.52
CA ALA A 47 7.26 -61.18 22.09
C ALA A 47 8.16 -60.28 21.24
N LYS A 48 8.71 -59.21 21.84
CA LYS A 48 9.66 -58.26 21.22
C LYS A 48 9.26 -57.79 19.82
N LYS A 49 7.96 -57.58 19.59
CA LYS A 49 7.43 -57.10 18.31
C LYS A 49 7.87 -55.65 18.10
N SER A 50 8.27 -55.34 16.86
CA SER A 50 8.61 -53.98 16.44
C SER A 50 7.39 -53.21 15.93
N LEU A 51 6.33 -53.93 15.56
CA LEU A 51 5.06 -53.38 15.10
C LEU A 51 3.87 -54.20 15.63
N ILE A 52 2.86 -53.52 16.16
CA ILE A 52 1.56 -54.12 16.49
C ILE A 52 0.48 -53.35 15.75
N HIS A 53 -0.29 -54.06 14.92
CA HIS A 53 -1.41 -53.51 14.17
C HIS A 53 -2.72 -53.94 14.84
N ILE A 54 -3.47 -52.98 15.38
CA ILE A 54 -4.79 -53.17 15.98
C ILE A 54 -5.83 -52.72 14.96
N ASN A 55 -6.55 -53.68 14.39
CA ASN A 55 -7.69 -53.40 13.53
C ASN A 55 -8.95 -53.37 14.40
N ILE A 56 -9.65 -52.24 14.38
CA ILE A 56 -10.85 -52.04 15.21
C ILE A 56 -12.11 -51.94 14.36
N THR A 57 -13.21 -52.51 14.87
CA THR A 57 -14.53 -52.35 14.24
C THR A 57 -15.31 -51.14 14.79
N GLY A 58 -15.13 -50.84 16.07
CA GLY A 58 -15.71 -49.69 16.75
C GLY A 58 -15.01 -48.39 16.38
N GLN A 59 -15.77 -47.30 16.29
CA GLN A 59 -15.24 -45.99 15.89
C GLN A 59 -14.60 -45.22 17.04
N VAL A 60 -14.96 -45.48 18.31
CA VAL A 60 -14.49 -44.70 19.46
C VAL A 60 -13.24 -45.32 20.06
N ILE A 61 -12.24 -44.47 20.32
CA ILE A 61 -11.06 -44.75 21.12
C ILE A 61 -11.11 -43.78 22.31
N ASP A 62 -11.42 -44.31 23.49
CA ASP A 62 -11.50 -43.54 24.72
C ASP A 62 -10.85 -44.31 25.87
N THR A 63 -9.55 -44.55 25.70
CA THR A 63 -8.76 -45.33 26.66
C THR A 63 -7.29 -44.95 26.60
N GLU A 64 -6.59 -45.25 27.70
CA GLU A 64 -5.15 -45.36 27.73
C GLU A 64 -4.71 -46.70 27.13
N ILE A 65 -3.64 -46.69 26.34
CA ILE A 65 -2.98 -47.88 25.77
C ILE A 65 -1.52 -47.87 26.21
N LYS A 66 -1.14 -48.87 27.00
CA LYS A 66 0.19 -48.96 27.61
C LYS A 66 0.92 -50.21 27.13
N VAL A 67 2.11 -50.02 26.57
CA VAL A 67 2.98 -51.12 26.16
C VAL A 67 3.92 -51.46 27.31
N LEU A 68 3.86 -52.69 27.82
CA LEU A 68 4.79 -53.17 28.84
C LEU A 68 5.94 -53.94 28.18
N GLY A 69 7.18 -53.63 28.55
CA GLY A 69 8.38 -54.24 27.97
C GLY A 69 8.96 -53.40 26.83
N HIS A 70 9.33 -54.04 25.72
CA HIS A 70 10.01 -53.35 24.62
C HIS A 70 9.05 -52.37 23.91
N PRO A 71 9.45 -51.09 23.73
CA PRO A 71 8.66 -50.13 22.96
C PRO A 71 8.43 -50.65 21.53
N THR A 72 7.21 -50.47 21.02
CA THR A 72 6.81 -50.92 19.68
C THR A 72 6.12 -49.80 18.92
N ASN A 73 6.09 -49.91 17.60
CA ASN A 73 5.18 -49.12 16.78
C ASN A 73 3.75 -49.67 16.93
N LEU A 74 2.77 -48.78 16.98
CA LEU A 74 1.34 -49.08 17.03
C LEU A 74 0.67 -48.51 15.77
N ILE A 75 -0.05 -49.37 15.04
CA ILE A 75 -0.99 -48.93 14.00
C ILE A 75 -2.38 -49.28 14.50
N ILE A 76 -3.28 -48.31 14.59
CA ILE A 76 -4.69 -48.52 14.91
C ILE A 76 -5.50 -48.12 13.69
N SER A 77 -6.18 -49.08 13.06
CA SER A 77 -6.91 -48.82 11.81
C SER A 77 -8.40 -49.14 11.91
N ASN A 78 -9.23 -48.25 11.36
CA ASN A 78 -10.65 -48.50 11.12
C ASN A 78 -11.10 -47.81 9.82
N PRO A 79 -11.54 -48.53 8.78
CA PRO A 79 -12.02 -47.93 7.54
C PRO A 79 -13.40 -47.24 7.66
N SER A 80 -14.11 -47.46 8.76
CA SER A 80 -15.44 -46.89 9.03
C SER A 80 -15.39 -45.55 9.77
N GLY A 81 -14.22 -45.05 10.18
CA GLY A 81 -14.05 -43.83 10.98
C GLY A 81 -13.39 -44.08 12.33
N ILE A 82 -12.77 -43.04 12.90
CA ILE A 82 -12.16 -43.07 14.23
C ILE A 82 -12.53 -41.77 14.97
N SER A 83 -12.92 -41.85 16.23
CA SER A 83 -13.10 -40.73 17.14
C SER A 83 -12.24 -40.97 18.36
N CYS A 84 -11.29 -40.09 18.60
CA CYS A 84 -10.43 -40.12 19.78
C CYS A 84 -10.83 -39.00 20.73
N SER A 85 -11.60 -39.30 21.79
CA SER A 85 -12.05 -38.29 22.76
C SER A 85 -10.97 -37.98 23.80
N ASN A 86 -10.38 -39.01 24.41
CA ASN A 86 -9.33 -38.89 25.42
C ASN A 86 -8.35 -40.08 25.34
N CYS A 87 -7.62 -40.20 24.23
CA CYS A 87 -6.65 -41.27 24.06
C CYS A 87 -5.34 -40.93 24.77
N SER A 88 -4.73 -41.92 25.40
CA SER A 88 -3.37 -41.81 25.90
C SER A 88 -2.53 -43.01 25.51
N PHE A 89 -1.24 -42.80 25.26
CA PHE A 89 -0.31 -43.83 24.85
C PHE A 89 0.94 -43.78 25.71
N GLU A 90 1.27 -44.89 26.36
CA GLU A 90 2.48 -45.02 27.16
C GLU A 90 3.42 -46.07 26.54
N ASN A 91 4.70 -45.72 26.46
CA ASN A 91 5.77 -46.58 25.96
C ASN A 91 5.56 -47.09 24.51
N ALA A 92 4.81 -46.33 23.71
CA ALA A 92 4.68 -46.55 22.27
C ALA A 92 5.69 -45.66 21.52
N LYS A 93 6.45 -46.26 20.60
CA LYS A 93 7.50 -45.55 19.86
C LYS A 93 6.92 -44.65 18.78
N ARG A 94 6.06 -45.20 17.94
CA ARG A 94 5.37 -44.53 16.83
C ARG A 94 3.92 -44.94 16.88
N ILE A 95 3.00 -43.99 16.86
CA ILE A 95 1.57 -44.21 16.96
C ILE A 95 0.94 -43.73 15.67
N SER A 96 0.26 -44.61 14.95
CA SER A 96 -0.36 -44.29 13.67
C SER A 96 -1.85 -44.62 13.72
N LEU A 97 -2.68 -43.59 13.70
CA LEU A 97 -4.13 -43.69 13.72
C LEU A 97 -4.66 -43.57 12.29
N VAL A 98 -5.23 -44.66 11.79
CA VAL A 98 -5.54 -44.83 10.37
C VAL A 98 -7.05 -44.97 10.18
N ASN A 99 -7.71 -43.89 9.78
CA ASN A 99 -9.06 -43.99 9.24
C ASN A 99 -8.97 -44.48 7.78
N GLY A 100 -8.87 -45.80 7.63
CA GLY A 100 -8.53 -46.46 6.37
C GLY A 100 -7.97 -47.87 6.60
N TYR A 101 -7.13 -48.32 5.66
CA TYR A 101 -6.53 -49.66 5.67
C TYR A 101 -5.01 -49.59 5.79
N TYR A 102 -4.44 -50.53 6.53
CA TYR A 102 -3.01 -50.83 6.50
C TYR A 102 -2.80 -52.23 5.94
N SER A 103 -2.00 -52.35 4.87
CA SER A 103 -1.70 -53.64 4.23
C SER A 103 -0.36 -53.58 3.51
N ASN A 104 0.47 -54.61 3.64
CA ASN A 104 1.75 -54.74 2.92
C ASN A 104 2.71 -53.55 3.09
N GLY A 105 2.70 -52.88 4.25
CA GLY A 105 3.55 -51.72 4.51
C GLY A 105 3.00 -50.39 3.96
N ASP A 106 1.82 -50.41 3.33
CA ASP A 106 1.14 -49.23 2.82
C ASP A 106 -0.08 -48.88 3.67
N ILE A 107 -0.30 -47.58 3.86
CA ILE A 107 -1.51 -47.01 4.43
C ILE A 107 -2.35 -46.44 3.28
N ARG A 108 -3.63 -46.78 3.25
CA ARG A 108 -4.62 -46.18 2.35
C ARG A 108 -5.69 -45.49 3.16
N THR A 109 -5.87 -44.20 2.94
CA THR A 109 -6.88 -43.37 3.64
C THR A 109 -8.27 -43.43 2.98
N ASN A 110 -8.44 -44.23 1.93
CA ASN A 110 -9.69 -44.34 1.19
C ASN A 110 -10.73 -45.16 1.97
N SER A 111 -11.77 -44.52 2.50
CA SER A 111 -12.99 -45.26 2.85
C SER A 111 -13.79 -45.56 1.59
N ASN A 112 -14.44 -46.72 1.51
CA ASN A 112 -15.35 -47.07 0.43
C ASN A 112 -16.25 -45.87 0.05
N ARG A 113 -16.16 -45.40 -1.21
CA ARG A 113 -16.79 -44.16 -1.72
C ARG A 113 -18.30 -44.06 -1.51
N MET A 114 -18.96 -45.17 -1.16
CA MET A 114 -20.39 -45.23 -0.94
C MET A 114 -20.82 -44.92 0.51
N ASN A 115 -19.89 -44.86 1.48
CA ASN A 115 -20.22 -44.56 2.87
C ASN A 115 -19.75 -43.15 3.25
N ASN A 116 -20.66 -42.18 3.09
CA ASN A 116 -20.48 -40.73 3.32
C ASN A 116 -20.12 -40.30 4.76
N TYR A 117 -19.62 -41.19 5.63
CA TYR A 117 -19.53 -40.95 7.09
C TYR A 117 -18.20 -41.33 7.76
N SER A 118 -17.17 -41.76 7.02
CA SER A 118 -15.87 -42.02 7.66
C SER A 118 -15.16 -40.69 7.92
N THR A 119 -14.99 -40.34 9.18
CA THR A 119 -14.30 -39.13 9.61
C THR A 119 -13.38 -39.50 10.75
N PHE A 120 -12.21 -38.85 10.81
CA PHE A 120 -11.40 -38.85 12.02
C PHE A 120 -11.80 -37.65 12.89
N SER A 121 -12.36 -37.90 14.07
CA SER A 121 -12.67 -36.85 15.05
C SER A 121 -11.58 -36.80 16.11
N LEU A 122 -10.91 -35.65 16.22
CA LEU A 122 -9.81 -35.43 17.16
C LEU A 122 -10.29 -34.66 18.40
N GLY A 123 -10.17 -35.29 19.56
CA GLY A 123 -10.30 -34.69 20.89
C GLY A 123 -8.94 -34.51 21.55
N LYS A 124 -8.69 -35.23 22.65
CA LYS A 124 -7.42 -35.19 23.38
C LYS A 124 -6.57 -36.42 23.08
N ILE A 125 -5.30 -36.20 22.76
CA ILE A 125 -4.27 -37.23 22.63
C ILE A 125 -3.08 -36.86 23.49
N TYR A 126 -2.69 -37.75 24.41
CA TYR A 126 -1.48 -37.61 25.23
C TYR A 126 -0.54 -38.78 24.96
N ALA A 127 0.63 -38.53 24.37
CA ALA A 127 1.61 -39.58 24.06
C ALA A 127 3.04 -39.15 24.43
N PRO A 128 3.32 -38.88 25.72
CA PRO A 128 4.58 -38.33 26.17
C PRO A 128 5.76 -39.23 25.80
N GLY A 129 6.75 -38.67 25.09
CA GLY A 129 7.95 -39.38 24.67
C GLY A 129 7.82 -40.21 23.38
N ALA A 130 6.66 -40.18 22.72
CA ALA A 130 6.51 -40.81 21.41
C ALA A 130 7.42 -40.13 20.37
N GLN A 131 8.08 -40.92 19.53
CA GLN A 131 8.91 -40.40 18.43
C GLN A 131 8.07 -39.87 17.27
N SER A 132 6.88 -40.41 17.08
CA SER A 132 5.96 -39.95 16.04
C SER A 132 4.51 -40.28 16.41
N LEU A 133 3.61 -39.31 16.23
CA LEU A 133 2.17 -39.49 16.25
C LEU A 133 1.62 -39.08 14.89
N GLU A 134 0.97 -40.01 14.20
CA GLU A 134 0.50 -39.83 12.83
C GLU A 134 -0.99 -40.09 12.73
N ILE A 135 -1.69 -39.21 12.02
CA ILE A 135 -3.10 -39.39 11.68
C ILE A 135 -3.22 -39.48 10.18
N TYR A 136 -3.79 -40.59 9.69
CA TYR A 136 -4.03 -40.86 8.28
C TYR A 136 -5.54 -40.91 8.06
N THR A 137 -6.09 -39.96 7.32
CA THR A 137 -7.53 -39.90 7.08
C THR A 137 -7.90 -39.15 5.81
N HIS A 138 -9.08 -39.43 5.26
CA HIS A 138 -9.69 -38.60 4.22
C HIS A 138 -10.22 -37.25 4.78
N ASP A 139 -10.84 -37.28 5.96
CA ASP A 139 -11.57 -36.14 6.55
C ASP A 139 -11.23 -36.06 8.04
N LEU A 140 -10.58 -34.97 8.45
CA LEU A 140 -10.16 -34.71 9.83
C LEU A 140 -11.01 -33.59 10.43
N ARG A 141 -11.72 -33.88 11.51
CA ARG A 141 -12.45 -32.91 12.33
C ARG A 141 -11.71 -32.63 13.61
N THR A 142 -11.55 -31.35 13.90
CA THR A 142 -10.92 -30.86 15.13
C THR A 142 -11.85 -29.82 15.78
N HIS A 143 -11.79 -29.72 17.10
CA HIS A 143 -12.55 -28.78 17.92
C HIS A 143 -11.62 -27.82 18.67
N SER A 144 -12.14 -26.70 19.17
CA SER A 144 -11.35 -25.75 19.98
C SER A 144 -10.78 -26.37 21.27
N SER A 145 -11.40 -27.45 21.77
CA SER A 145 -10.93 -28.24 22.91
C SER A 145 -9.92 -29.33 22.55
N SER A 146 -9.59 -29.52 21.27
CA SER A 146 -8.63 -30.55 20.86
C SER A 146 -7.26 -30.24 21.46
N THR A 147 -6.58 -31.26 21.98
CA THR A 147 -5.24 -31.11 22.53
C THR A 147 -4.42 -32.32 22.14
N VAL A 148 -3.29 -32.09 21.49
CA VAL A 148 -2.33 -33.15 21.17
C VAL A 148 -1.00 -32.75 21.76
N ASP A 149 -0.53 -33.53 22.72
CA ASP A 149 0.73 -33.28 23.41
C ASP A 149 1.52 -34.59 23.48
N ILE A 150 2.69 -34.56 22.87
CA ILE A 150 3.63 -35.69 22.92
C ILE A 150 4.87 -35.35 23.72
N ASN A 151 5.02 -34.11 24.20
CA ASN A 151 6.23 -33.67 24.88
C ASN A 151 6.37 -34.34 26.25
N LEU A 152 7.61 -34.49 26.69
CA LEU A 152 7.93 -34.91 28.04
C LEU A 152 7.98 -33.69 28.96
N LYS A 153 7.83 -33.94 30.26
CA LYS A 153 8.05 -32.95 31.31
C LYS A 153 9.23 -33.33 32.18
N ALA A 154 9.93 -32.32 32.67
CA ALA A 154 11.08 -32.51 33.54
C ALA A 154 11.19 -31.40 34.60
N PHE A 155 11.91 -31.68 35.68
CA PHE A 155 12.43 -30.68 36.60
C PHE A 155 13.89 -30.37 36.29
N ASN A 156 14.28 -29.11 36.46
CA ASN A 156 15.70 -28.78 36.53
C ASN A 156 16.23 -29.06 37.93
N GLN A 157 17.11 -30.05 38.06
CA GLN A 157 17.77 -30.31 39.32
C GLN A 157 19.08 -29.51 39.39
N LYS A 158 19.07 -28.46 40.22
CA LYS A 158 20.24 -27.60 40.54
C LYS A 158 20.90 -26.89 39.36
N GLY A 159 20.27 -26.82 38.18
CA GLY A 159 20.87 -26.21 36.99
C GLY A 159 21.77 -27.16 36.19
N GLU A 160 21.95 -28.40 36.63
CA GLU A 160 22.96 -29.32 36.07
C GLU A 160 22.36 -30.37 35.12
N TYR A 161 21.18 -30.90 35.43
CA TYR A 161 20.53 -31.92 34.60
C TYR A 161 19.00 -31.89 34.74
N LEU A 162 18.33 -32.46 33.73
CA LEU A 162 16.88 -32.59 33.69
C LEU A 162 16.46 -33.97 34.21
N VAL A 163 15.52 -33.99 35.15
CA VAL A 163 14.88 -35.22 35.64
C VAL A 163 13.47 -35.30 35.07
N MET A 164 13.21 -36.29 34.22
CA MET A 164 11.89 -36.49 33.62
C MET A 164 10.87 -36.83 34.71
N ASP A 165 9.81 -36.04 34.77
CA ASP A 165 8.70 -36.19 35.72
C ASP A 165 7.47 -35.47 35.14
N GLU A 166 6.30 -36.10 35.20
CA GLU A 166 5.04 -35.54 34.66
C GLU A 166 4.59 -34.25 35.37
N LYS A 167 5.07 -34.02 36.59
CA LYS A 167 4.83 -32.79 37.37
C LYS A 167 5.87 -31.71 37.09
N GLY A 168 6.86 -32.01 36.25
CA GLY A 168 7.90 -31.09 35.82
C GLY A 168 7.36 -29.81 35.20
N ASP A 169 8.10 -28.71 35.38
CA ASP A 169 7.80 -27.38 34.85
C ASP A 169 8.55 -27.06 33.55
N ILE A 170 9.46 -27.96 33.12
CA ILE A 170 10.22 -27.85 31.88
C ILE A 170 9.63 -28.78 30.83
N GLU A 171 9.24 -28.20 29.71
CA GLU A 171 8.80 -28.93 28.52
C GLU A 171 10.02 -29.40 27.72
N VAL A 172 10.09 -30.72 27.49
CA VAL A 172 11.14 -31.38 26.72
C VAL A 172 10.51 -31.90 25.43
N GLY A 173 10.92 -31.31 24.31
CA GLY A 173 10.43 -31.64 22.98
C GLY A 173 10.74 -33.07 22.59
N THR A 174 9.72 -33.79 22.16
CA THR A 174 9.89 -35.15 21.63
C THR A 174 9.17 -35.34 20.32
N GLY A 175 9.76 -36.15 19.44
CA GLY A 175 9.12 -36.66 18.25
C GLY A 175 8.46 -35.62 17.33
N GLY A 176 7.47 -36.06 16.56
CA GLY A 176 6.66 -35.17 15.74
C GLY A 176 5.20 -35.62 15.59
N ILE A 177 4.32 -34.67 15.33
CA ILE A 177 2.92 -34.89 14.99
C ILE A 177 2.78 -34.71 13.47
N SER A 178 2.16 -35.66 12.78
CA SER A 178 1.97 -35.58 11.32
C SER A 178 0.56 -35.95 10.91
N PHE A 179 -0.11 -35.07 10.17
CA PHE A 179 -1.44 -35.32 9.61
C PHE A 179 -1.37 -35.50 8.10
N TYR A 180 -1.87 -36.64 7.63
CA TYR A 180 -2.03 -36.95 6.22
C TYR A 180 -3.54 -36.92 5.91
N VAL A 181 -4.01 -35.81 5.36
CA VAL A 181 -5.44 -35.52 5.16
C VAL A 181 -5.79 -35.48 3.68
N GLY A 182 -6.54 -36.47 3.23
CA GLY A 182 -6.90 -36.61 1.83
C GLY A 182 -6.93 -38.06 1.40
N ASN A 183 -7.13 -38.31 0.11
CA ASN A 183 -7.10 -39.66 -0.45
C ASN A 183 -5.69 -40.02 -0.92
N TYR A 184 -4.97 -40.75 -0.08
CA TYR A 184 -3.57 -41.09 -0.29
C TYR A 184 -3.33 -42.59 -0.14
N THR A 185 -2.34 -43.06 -0.88
CA THR A 185 -1.56 -44.25 -0.54
C THR A 185 -0.20 -43.78 -0.02
N ILE A 186 0.14 -44.13 1.21
CA ILE A 186 1.37 -43.72 1.89
C ILE A 186 2.20 -44.95 2.24
N GLU A 187 3.49 -44.92 1.90
CA GLU A 187 4.47 -45.90 2.38
C GLU A 187 4.71 -45.68 3.88
N TYR A 188 4.37 -46.67 4.72
CA TYR A 188 4.43 -46.51 6.18
C TYR A 188 5.84 -46.20 6.68
N ASN A 189 6.85 -46.94 6.22
CA ASN A 189 8.20 -46.82 6.75
C ASN A 189 8.85 -45.46 6.42
N GLY A 190 8.57 -44.91 5.24
CA GLY A 190 9.15 -43.64 4.77
C GLY A 190 8.25 -42.42 4.93
N GLY A 191 6.94 -42.60 5.21
CA GLY A 191 5.95 -41.53 5.21
C GLY A 191 5.73 -40.88 3.84
N ARG A 192 6.19 -41.53 2.76
CA ARG A 192 6.13 -41.01 1.39
C ARG A 192 4.76 -41.26 0.78
N ILE A 193 4.12 -40.21 0.27
CA ILE A 193 2.88 -40.33 -0.49
C ILE A 193 3.23 -40.95 -1.85
N LEU A 194 2.78 -42.19 -2.07
CA LEU A 194 3.02 -42.97 -3.29
C LEU A 194 2.02 -42.61 -4.40
N ALA A 195 0.78 -42.34 -4.02
CA ALA A 195 -0.29 -41.96 -4.92
C ALA A 195 -1.32 -41.07 -4.22
N SER A 196 -1.89 -40.12 -4.96
CA SER A 196 -3.10 -39.40 -4.58
C SER A 196 -4.24 -39.80 -5.49
N ASP A 197 -5.38 -40.21 -4.93
CA ASP A 197 -6.57 -40.54 -5.73
C ASP A 197 -7.24 -39.23 -6.19
N ASN A 198 -6.93 -38.85 -7.42
CA ASN A 198 -7.42 -37.60 -8.04
C ASN A 198 -8.77 -37.79 -8.75
N THR A 199 -9.53 -38.85 -8.47
CA THR A 199 -10.80 -39.01 -9.18
C THR A 199 -11.69 -37.79 -8.97
N PRO A 200 -12.33 -37.30 -10.05
CA PRO A 200 -13.15 -36.12 -9.98
C PRO A 200 -14.24 -36.24 -8.91
N VAL A 201 -14.32 -35.27 -8.00
CA VAL A 201 -15.42 -35.14 -7.03
C VAL A 201 -16.62 -34.54 -7.77
N ASP A 202 -17.82 -35.07 -7.55
CA ASP A 202 -19.04 -34.48 -8.12
C ASP A 202 -19.25 -33.03 -7.62
N TYR A 203 -19.47 -32.09 -8.55
CA TYR A 203 -19.62 -30.66 -8.23
C TYR A 203 -20.76 -30.38 -7.24
N TYR A 204 -21.92 -31.05 -7.41
CA TYR A 204 -23.05 -30.88 -6.51
C TYR A 204 -22.79 -31.55 -5.16
N ALA A 205 -22.10 -32.69 -5.13
CA ALA A 205 -21.65 -33.31 -3.88
C ALA A 205 -20.66 -32.40 -3.14
N MET A 206 -19.77 -31.71 -3.86
CA MET A 206 -18.83 -30.75 -3.28
C MET A 206 -19.55 -29.51 -2.71
N LEU A 207 -20.46 -28.89 -3.46
CA LEU A 207 -21.21 -27.73 -2.98
C LEU A 207 -22.13 -28.07 -1.80
N ASN A 208 -22.86 -29.19 -1.88
CA ASN A 208 -23.77 -29.59 -0.80
C ASN A 208 -23.01 -29.97 0.48
N ARG A 209 -21.77 -30.50 0.37
CA ARG A 209 -20.98 -30.93 1.53
C ARG A 209 -20.11 -29.82 2.13
N TYR A 210 -19.52 -28.96 1.30
CA TYR A 210 -18.51 -28.00 1.73
C TYR A 210 -18.91 -26.53 1.49
N GLY A 211 -19.93 -26.26 0.67
CA GLY A 211 -20.32 -24.91 0.23
C GLY A 211 -19.29 -24.17 -0.63
N ARG A 212 -17.99 -24.51 -0.51
CA ARG A 212 -16.80 -23.93 -1.16
C ARG A 212 -15.70 -25.01 -1.37
N ILE A 213 -14.48 -24.60 -1.73
CA ILE A 213 -13.30 -25.48 -1.80
C ILE A 213 -13.12 -26.22 -0.46
N PRO A 214 -13.01 -27.56 -0.46
CA PRO A 214 -12.84 -28.32 0.77
C PRO A 214 -11.60 -27.84 1.53
N THR A 215 -11.77 -27.50 2.81
CA THR A 215 -10.73 -26.94 3.68
C THR A 215 -10.71 -27.67 5.01
N LEU A 216 -9.53 -28.14 5.42
CA LEU A 216 -9.24 -28.65 6.75
C LEU A 216 -9.12 -27.47 7.71
N ALA A 217 -10.11 -27.28 8.58
CA ALA A 217 -10.04 -26.33 9.67
C ALA A 217 -9.39 -26.99 10.90
N LEU A 218 -8.19 -26.54 11.24
CA LEU A 218 -7.40 -26.99 12.38
C LEU A 218 -7.70 -26.14 13.61
N ASN A 219 -8.21 -26.77 14.66
CA ASN A 219 -8.64 -26.18 15.93
C ASN A 219 -7.97 -26.89 17.10
N GLY A 220 -7.53 -26.12 18.12
CA GLY A 220 -7.00 -26.66 19.37
C GLY A 220 -5.52 -26.34 19.60
N ASN A 221 -4.86 -27.17 20.41
CA ASN A 221 -3.49 -26.95 20.85
C ASN A 221 -2.61 -28.16 20.53
N TYR A 222 -1.48 -27.94 19.86
CA TYR A 222 -0.58 -28.99 19.38
C TYR A 222 0.84 -28.73 19.89
N LYS A 223 1.37 -29.68 20.64
CA LYS A 223 2.68 -29.61 21.32
C LYS A 223 3.55 -30.80 20.95
N SER A 224 4.66 -30.53 20.30
CA SER A 224 5.62 -31.53 19.83
C SER A 224 6.93 -30.86 19.42
N ALA A 225 8.02 -31.59 19.25
CA ALA A 225 9.20 -31.01 18.60
C ALA A 225 8.93 -30.76 17.10
N GLY A 226 8.31 -31.68 16.37
CA GLY A 226 7.91 -31.45 14.96
C GLY A 226 6.40 -31.43 14.76
N PHE A 227 5.89 -30.61 13.84
CA PHE A 227 4.49 -30.66 13.40
C PHE A 227 4.39 -30.60 11.87
N SER A 228 3.63 -31.49 11.25
CA SER A 228 3.43 -31.47 9.81
C SER A 228 2.00 -31.79 9.38
N ILE A 229 1.56 -31.15 8.29
CA ILE A 229 0.31 -31.46 7.61
C ILE A 229 0.60 -31.62 6.11
N ALA A 230 0.22 -32.76 5.56
CA ALA A 230 0.12 -32.98 4.12
C ALA A 230 -1.36 -33.15 3.77
N SER A 231 -1.92 -32.18 3.03
CA SER A 231 -3.35 -32.14 2.72
C SER A 231 -3.64 -31.98 1.24
N SER A 232 -4.58 -32.74 0.69
CA SER A 232 -5.08 -32.50 -0.68
C SER A 232 -6.13 -31.38 -0.71
N MET A 233 -6.61 -30.98 0.46
CA MET A 233 -7.60 -29.93 0.71
C MET A 233 -6.90 -28.64 1.14
N GLY A 234 -7.62 -27.50 1.11
CA GLY A 234 -7.13 -26.28 1.75
C GLY A 234 -6.80 -26.52 3.23
N ILE A 235 -5.87 -25.76 3.79
CA ILE A 235 -5.51 -25.84 5.22
C ILE A 235 -5.85 -24.50 5.84
N GLU A 236 -6.63 -24.50 6.92
CA GLU A 236 -6.89 -23.31 7.73
C GLU A 236 -6.46 -23.59 9.18
N VAL A 237 -5.43 -22.90 9.65
CA VAL A 237 -5.15 -22.82 11.09
C VAL A 237 -6.10 -21.79 11.67
N SER A 238 -7.15 -22.26 12.34
CA SER A 238 -8.25 -21.41 12.81
C SER A 238 -7.80 -20.43 13.91
N SER A 239 -8.60 -19.39 14.12
CA SER A 239 -8.36 -18.44 15.22
C SER A 239 -8.45 -19.15 16.58
N GLY A 240 -7.51 -18.86 17.47
CA GLY A 240 -7.37 -19.54 18.77
C GLY A 240 -6.60 -20.86 18.72
N THR A 241 -6.26 -21.36 17.54
CA THR A 241 -5.39 -22.54 17.40
C THR A 241 -3.94 -22.18 17.68
N LYS A 242 -3.25 -23.04 18.42
CA LYS A 242 -1.81 -22.90 18.71
C LYS A 242 -1.06 -24.16 18.29
N ILE A 243 -0.11 -24.01 17.39
CA ILE A 243 0.91 -25.02 17.06
C ILE A 243 2.21 -24.55 17.70
N ASP A 244 2.72 -25.32 18.65
CA ASP A 244 3.86 -24.95 19.47
C ASP A 244 4.93 -26.04 19.41
N THR A 245 6.05 -25.71 18.76
CA THR A 245 7.24 -26.57 18.73
C THR A 245 8.44 -25.95 19.43
N VAL A 246 8.23 -24.95 20.27
CA VAL A 246 9.28 -24.29 21.06
C VAL A 246 9.49 -25.09 22.34
N THR A 247 10.71 -25.56 22.57
CA THR A 247 11.02 -26.39 23.75
C THR A 247 12.36 -26.03 24.37
N LYS A 248 12.52 -26.26 25.69
CA LYS A 248 13.78 -25.92 26.38
C LYS A 248 14.87 -26.96 26.18
N ALA A 249 14.50 -28.17 25.82
CA ALA A 249 15.39 -29.30 25.58
C ALA A 249 14.73 -30.31 24.65
N LEU A 250 15.53 -31.09 23.94
CA LEU A 250 15.05 -32.17 23.07
C LEU A 250 15.39 -33.53 23.66
N SER A 251 14.44 -34.46 23.59
CA SER A 251 14.67 -35.85 23.95
C SER A 251 15.15 -36.64 22.73
N SER A 252 16.35 -37.22 22.84
CA SER A 252 16.84 -38.21 21.88
C SER A 252 16.49 -39.62 22.33
N SER A 253 16.21 -40.51 21.39
CA SER A 253 15.95 -41.92 21.72
C SER A 253 16.72 -42.86 20.80
N ASN A 254 17.20 -43.97 21.35
CA ASN A 254 17.90 -44.97 20.57
C ASN A 254 16.88 -45.90 19.89
N SER A 255 16.87 -45.87 18.57
CA SER A 255 16.02 -46.64 17.69
C SER A 255 16.84 -47.80 17.12
N SER A 256 16.20 -48.87 16.63
CA SER A 256 16.90 -49.95 15.89
C SER A 256 17.72 -49.45 14.70
N ASN A 257 17.43 -48.24 14.22
CA ASN A 257 18.12 -47.58 13.12
C ASN A 257 19.13 -46.51 13.58
N GLY A 258 19.50 -46.47 14.87
CA GLY A 258 20.45 -45.52 15.46
C GLY A 258 19.79 -44.48 16.38
N ILE A 259 20.56 -43.45 16.76
CA ILE A 259 20.08 -42.35 17.61
C ILE A 259 19.12 -41.47 16.81
N PHE A 260 17.88 -41.35 17.30
CA PHE A 260 16.88 -40.42 16.79
C PHE A 260 16.90 -39.13 17.64
N VAL A 261 17.07 -37.99 16.97
CA VAL A 261 16.91 -36.66 17.56
C VAL A 261 15.79 -35.97 16.80
N PRO A 262 14.72 -35.52 17.48
CA PRO A 262 13.65 -34.82 16.79
C PRO A 262 14.16 -33.51 16.20
N ASN A 263 13.54 -33.10 15.09
CA ASN A 263 13.85 -31.84 14.44
C ASN A 263 12.73 -30.85 14.72
N GLU A 264 13.06 -29.72 15.34
CA GLU A 264 12.08 -28.67 15.59
C GLU A 264 11.57 -28.09 14.27
N GLY A 265 10.26 -27.90 14.14
CA GLY A 265 9.71 -27.32 12.94
C GLY A 265 8.22 -27.53 12.71
N VAL A 266 7.63 -26.63 11.93
CA VAL A 266 6.26 -26.72 11.43
C VAL A 266 6.28 -26.78 9.90
N ALA A 267 5.58 -27.73 9.30
CA ALA A 267 5.45 -27.86 7.85
C ALA A 267 3.98 -28.01 7.44
N LEU A 268 3.44 -27.05 6.68
CA LEU A 268 2.08 -27.07 6.15
C LEU A 268 2.12 -27.17 4.63
N SER A 269 1.67 -28.29 4.07
CA SER A 269 1.84 -28.58 2.64
C SER A 269 0.55 -29.04 1.99
N ASN A 270 0.19 -28.40 0.87
CA ASN A 270 -0.77 -28.95 -0.05
C ASN A 270 -0.10 -30.00 -0.96
N VAL A 271 -0.66 -31.21 -1.01
CA VAL A 271 -0.14 -32.30 -1.85
C VAL A 271 -1.24 -32.86 -2.73
N GLY A 272 -1.06 -32.75 -4.04
CA GLY A 272 -2.03 -33.15 -5.05
C GLY A 272 -3.01 -32.03 -5.42
N ASN A 273 -3.90 -32.31 -6.39
CA ASN A 273 -4.91 -31.37 -6.87
C ASN A 273 -6.31 -31.97 -6.70
N ILE A 274 -7.29 -31.14 -6.33
CA ILE A 274 -8.70 -31.55 -6.36
C ILE A 274 -9.21 -31.33 -7.77
N THR A 275 -9.68 -32.39 -8.41
CA THR A 275 -10.39 -32.29 -9.69
C THR A 275 -11.89 -32.37 -9.42
N VAL A 276 -12.67 -31.46 -10.00
CA VAL A 276 -14.13 -31.50 -9.89
C VAL A 276 -14.72 -31.96 -11.22
N SER A 277 -15.69 -32.86 -11.12
CA SER A 277 -16.35 -33.50 -12.25
C SER A 277 -17.41 -32.58 -12.90
N ARG A 278 -17.74 -32.92 -14.14
CA ARG A 278 -18.64 -32.24 -15.09
C ARG A 278 -19.95 -31.71 -14.45
N MET A 279 -20.29 -30.45 -14.73
CA MET A 279 -21.68 -29.98 -14.65
C MET A 279 -22.48 -30.45 -15.88
N PRO A 280 -23.72 -30.95 -15.75
CA PRO A 280 -24.63 -31.05 -16.89
C PRO A 280 -25.08 -29.64 -17.28
N GLY A 281 -24.51 -29.06 -18.35
CA GLY A 281 -24.92 -27.76 -18.88
C GLY A 281 -24.01 -27.24 -20.02
N PRO A 282 -24.51 -26.34 -20.89
CA PRO A 282 -23.82 -25.95 -22.12
C PRO A 282 -22.56 -25.08 -21.94
N MET A 283 -22.21 -24.63 -20.72
CA MET A 283 -21.09 -23.69 -20.49
C MET A 283 -19.79 -24.31 -19.95
N PHE A 284 -19.77 -25.55 -19.46
CA PHE A 284 -18.57 -26.12 -18.83
C PHE A 284 -18.36 -27.61 -19.21
N ASN A 285 -17.66 -27.85 -20.34
CA ASN A 285 -17.41 -29.20 -20.88
C ASN A 285 -16.09 -29.84 -20.39
N SER A 286 -15.37 -29.26 -19.43
CA SER A 286 -14.10 -29.81 -18.93
C SER A 286 -14.04 -29.87 -17.40
N ASN A 287 -13.41 -30.93 -16.87
CA ASN A 287 -13.03 -31.01 -15.46
C ASN A 287 -12.16 -29.81 -15.10
N ARG A 288 -12.45 -29.14 -13.99
CA ARG A 288 -11.65 -28.01 -13.52
C ARG A 288 -10.80 -28.43 -12.32
N PRO A 289 -9.47 -28.26 -12.37
CA PRO A 289 -8.64 -28.38 -11.18
C PRO A 289 -8.92 -27.20 -10.25
N ILE A 290 -9.03 -27.48 -8.96
CA ILE A 290 -9.07 -26.49 -7.89
C ILE A 290 -7.71 -26.48 -7.20
N THR A 291 -7.14 -25.30 -7.03
CA THR A 291 -5.87 -25.09 -6.30
C THR A 291 -6.15 -24.77 -4.82
N PRO A 292 -5.91 -25.71 -3.90
CA PRO A 292 -6.11 -25.47 -2.47
C PRO A 292 -5.13 -24.40 -1.95
N SER A 293 -5.56 -23.63 -0.96
CA SER A 293 -4.76 -22.58 -0.32
C SER A 293 -4.51 -22.89 1.15
N VAL A 294 -3.50 -22.23 1.73
CA VAL A 294 -3.20 -22.27 3.17
C VAL A 294 -3.55 -20.93 3.79
N ILE A 295 -4.29 -20.96 4.90
CA ILE A 295 -4.69 -19.77 5.66
C ILE A 295 -4.24 -19.97 7.10
N ASN A 296 -3.48 -19.01 7.64
CA ASN A 296 -3.16 -18.95 9.06
C ASN A 296 -3.93 -17.82 9.72
N ARG A 297 -4.78 -18.16 10.71
CA ARG A 297 -5.44 -17.21 11.62
C ARG A 297 -5.06 -17.42 13.08
N GLY A 298 -4.29 -18.46 13.38
CA GLY A 298 -3.87 -18.84 14.73
C GLY A 298 -2.44 -18.42 15.02
N THR A 299 -1.79 -19.17 15.92
CA THR A 299 -0.41 -18.95 16.34
C THR A 299 0.44 -20.15 15.99
N ILE A 300 1.54 -19.92 15.27
CA ILE A 300 2.53 -20.93 14.90
C ILE A 300 3.88 -20.52 15.50
N LEU A 301 4.43 -21.36 16.38
CA LEU A 301 5.69 -21.13 17.09
C LEU A 301 6.69 -22.24 16.78
N SER A 302 7.92 -21.90 16.45
CA SER A 302 8.98 -22.88 16.19
C SER A 302 10.38 -22.27 16.30
N ASP A 303 11.24 -22.78 17.19
CA ASP A 303 12.60 -22.25 17.34
C ASP A 303 13.47 -22.41 16.08
N LYS A 304 13.12 -23.35 15.20
CA LYS A 304 13.93 -23.68 14.03
C LYS A 304 13.30 -23.29 12.70
N THR A 305 12.17 -23.89 12.31
CA THR A 305 11.58 -23.62 10.99
C THR A 305 10.06 -23.58 10.98
N VAL A 306 9.48 -22.73 10.14
CA VAL A 306 8.10 -22.80 9.66
C VAL A 306 8.13 -22.82 8.14
N GLN A 307 7.65 -23.90 7.52
CA GLN A 307 7.55 -24.05 6.08
C GLN A 307 6.09 -24.15 5.67
N VAL A 308 5.68 -23.33 4.70
CA VAL A 308 4.36 -23.41 4.07
C VAL A 308 4.52 -23.61 2.58
N VAL A 309 3.94 -24.68 2.05
CA VAL A 309 3.89 -24.98 0.62
C VAL A 309 2.42 -25.04 0.19
N SER A 310 1.96 -24.01 -0.51
CA SER A 310 0.59 -23.88 -0.98
C SER A 310 0.50 -24.05 -2.49
N ALA A 311 -0.42 -24.91 -2.93
CA ALA A 311 -0.73 -25.09 -4.35
C ALA A 311 -1.47 -23.89 -4.94
N GLY A 312 -2.09 -23.06 -4.10
CA GLY A 312 -2.77 -21.80 -4.42
C GLY A 312 -2.08 -20.63 -3.73
N SER A 313 -2.81 -19.92 -2.87
CA SER A 313 -2.29 -18.79 -2.09
C SER A 313 -1.90 -19.20 -0.67
N PHE A 314 -1.01 -18.43 -0.04
CA PHE A 314 -0.83 -18.45 1.41
C PHE A 314 -1.28 -17.11 1.98
N SER A 315 -2.19 -17.15 2.96
CA SER A 315 -2.66 -15.95 3.65
C SER A 315 -2.38 -16.06 5.15
N ASN A 316 -1.66 -15.09 5.70
CA ASN A 316 -1.44 -14.98 7.14
C ASN A 316 -2.22 -13.79 7.70
N THR A 317 -3.14 -14.05 8.63
CA THR A 317 -3.80 -13.05 9.47
C THR A 317 -3.53 -13.31 10.97
N GLY A 318 -2.71 -14.32 11.28
CA GLY A 318 -2.36 -14.73 12.64
C GLY A 318 -0.93 -14.34 13.00
N VAL A 319 -0.30 -15.11 13.89
CA VAL A 319 1.07 -14.89 14.36
C VAL A 319 1.96 -16.05 13.94
N ILE A 320 3.13 -15.74 13.41
CA ILE A 320 4.19 -16.70 13.10
C ILE A 320 5.48 -16.23 13.76
N LEU A 321 6.01 -17.02 14.70
CA LEU A 321 7.33 -16.81 15.29
C LEU A 321 8.22 -17.99 14.91
N SER A 322 9.34 -17.73 14.24
CA SER A 322 10.24 -18.81 13.83
C SER A 322 11.74 -18.49 13.81
N GLY A 323 12.61 -19.49 13.92
CA GLY A 323 14.00 -19.34 13.48
C GLY A 323 14.08 -18.97 11.98
N LYS A 324 13.54 -19.83 11.10
CA LYS A 324 13.45 -19.62 9.66
C LYS A 324 12.03 -19.82 9.16
N ALA A 325 11.47 -18.86 8.44
CA ALA A 325 10.16 -18.97 7.80
C ALA A 325 10.31 -19.05 6.26
N SER A 326 9.73 -20.09 5.65
CA SER A 326 9.73 -20.27 4.19
C SER A 326 8.30 -20.41 3.67
N PHE A 327 7.88 -19.47 2.83
CA PHE A 327 6.54 -19.41 2.26
C PHE A 327 6.59 -19.57 0.73
N PHE A 328 6.10 -20.72 0.24
CA PHE A 328 6.04 -21.06 -1.17
C PHE A 328 4.58 -21.19 -1.60
N ALA A 329 4.07 -20.25 -2.41
CA ALA A 329 2.66 -20.24 -2.82
C ALA A 329 2.50 -19.85 -4.28
N SER A 330 1.88 -20.71 -5.10
CA SER A 330 1.77 -20.50 -6.56
C SER A 330 1.08 -19.18 -6.93
N SER A 331 0.04 -18.80 -6.18
CA SER A 331 -0.83 -17.65 -6.46
C SER A 331 -0.45 -16.41 -5.64
N GLY A 332 0.55 -16.54 -4.76
CA GLY A 332 1.10 -15.45 -3.97
C GLY A 332 0.96 -15.63 -2.46
N VAL A 333 1.71 -14.80 -1.73
CA VAL A 333 1.77 -14.75 -0.27
C VAL A 333 1.20 -13.40 0.19
N PHE A 334 0.19 -13.46 1.06
CA PHE A 334 -0.54 -12.29 1.52
C PHE A 334 -0.50 -12.21 3.06
N ASN A 335 0.18 -11.21 3.59
CA ASN A 335 0.32 -11.00 5.02
C ASN A 335 -0.51 -9.82 5.51
N SER A 336 -1.39 -10.07 6.47
CA SER A 336 -2.08 -9.08 7.29
C SER A 336 -2.01 -9.42 8.78
N GLY A 337 -1.14 -10.35 9.17
CA GLY A 337 -0.80 -10.69 10.56
C GLY A 337 0.66 -10.40 10.88
N ASP A 338 1.14 -10.85 12.04
CA ASP A 338 2.51 -10.60 12.49
C ASP A 338 3.43 -11.79 12.15
N ILE A 339 4.59 -11.48 11.58
CA ILE A 339 5.64 -12.46 11.27
C ILE A 339 6.95 -11.98 11.87
N GLU A 340 7.56 -12.81 12.70
CA GLU A 340 8.90 -12.60 13.22
C GLU A 340 9.74 -13.85 12.98
N ALA A 341 10.83 -13.70 12.23
CA ALA A 341 11.78 -14.79 12.07
C ALA A 341 13.20 -14.31 11.80
N HIS A 342 14.23 -15.08 12.16
CA HIS A 342 15.60 -14.69 11.83
C HIS A 342 15.81 -14.63 10.31
N ASP A 343 15.37 -15.65 9.58
CA ASP A 343 15.43 -15.69 8.10
C ASP A 343 14.03 -15.91 7.50
N ILE A 344 13.65 -15.09 6.52
CA ILE A 344 12.38 -15.20 5.79
C ILE A 344 12.65 -15.39 4.29
N GLU A 345 12.07 -16.45 3.73
CA GLU A 345 12.09 -16.73 2.29
C GLU A 345 10.65 -16.77 1.75
N VAL A 346 10.37 -15.95 0.74
CA VAL A 346 9.07 -15.89 0.08
C VAL A 346 9.25 -16.16 -1.40
N SER A 347 8.46 -17.09 -1.93
CA SER A 347 8.37 -17.29 -3.38
C SER A 347 6.95 -17.59 -3.82
N GLY A 348 6.53 -16.95 -4.92
CA GLY A 348 5.19 -17.11 -5.46
C GLY A 348 4.94 -16.21 -6.66
N SER A 349 3.69 -16.11 -7.11
CA SER A 349 3.37 -15.15 -8.17
C SER A 349 3.38 -13.70 -7.69
N LYS A 350 3.05 -13.46 -6.41
CA LYS A 350 2.93 -12.13 -5.82
C LYS A 350 3.26 -12.14 -4.34
N PHE A 351 3.57 -10.97 -3.80
CA PHE A 351 3.68 -10.75 -2.37
C PHE A 351 2.96 -9.47 -1.97
N ALA A 352 2.12 -9.52 -0.95
CA ALA A 352 1.51 -8.33 -0.37
C ALA A 352 1.60 -8.33 1.15
N ASN A 353 2.04 -7.20 1.73
CA ASN A 353 2.15 -7.00 3.17
C ASN A 353 1.30 -5.82 3.63
N GLN A 354 0.51 -6.03 4.68
CA GLN A 354 -0.32 -5.02 5.34
C GLN A 354 -0.04 -4.86 6.83
N GLN A 355 0.89 -5.65 7.38
CA GLN A 355 1.15 -5.71 8.81
C GLN A 355 2.66 -5.86 9.10
N SER A 356 3.06 -6.21 10.31
CA SER A 356 4.46 -6.23 10.73
C SER A 356 5.19 -7.50 10.28
N ILE A 357 6.36 -7.31 9.67
CA ILE A 357 7.35 -8.34 9.41
C ILE A 357 8.68 -7.88 10.00
N ASN A 358 9.23 -8.68 10.92
CA ASN A 358 10.54 -8.46 11.51
C ASN A 358 11.46 -9.63 11.17
N ALA A 359 12.61 -9.34 10.57
CA ALA A 359 13.62 -10.34 10.29
C ALA A 359 15.06 -9.84 10.45
N LYS A 360 16.01 -10.78 10.45
CA LYS A 360 17.41 -10.42 10.18
C LYS A 360 17.66 -10.44 8.69
N SER A 361 17.24 -11.49 7.99
CA SER A 361 17.32 -11.57 6.53
C SER A 361 15.96 -11.88 5.93
N MET A 362 15.59 -11.17 4.87
CA MET A 362 14.34 -11.42 4.14
C MET A 362 14.58 -11.38 2.64
N VAL A 363 14.16 -12.45 1.95
CA VAL A 363 14.18 -12.57 0.49
C VAL A 363 12.77 -12.81 -0.02
N VAL A 364 12.31 -11.94 -0.91
CA VAL A 364 11.06 -12.10 -1.64
C VAL A 364 11.39 -12.23 -3.14
N ASP A 365 11.15 -13.39 -3.72
CA ASP A 365 11.32 -13.66 -5.16
C ASP A 365 9.96 -14.06 -5.78
N THR A 366 9.36 -13.13 -6.51
CA THR A 366 8.05 -13.32 -7.11
C THR A 366 8.10 -13.18 -8.63
N SER A 367 7.20 -13.86 -9.33
CA SER A 367 7.07 -13.68 -10.78
C SER A 367 6.37 -12.37 -11.16
N GLY A 368 5.49 -11.85 -10.30
CA GLY A 368 4.77 -10.58 -10.42
C GLY A 368 5.01 -9.67 -9.21
N ASP A 369 4.03 -8.84 -8.86
CA ASP A 369 4.24 -7.67 -7.99
C ASP A 369 4.55 -8.00 -6.52
N ILE A 370 5.35 -7.13 -5.90
CA ILE A 370 5.67 -7.09 -4.47
C ILE A 370 5.14 -5.77 -3.92
N VAL A 371 4.20 -5.80 -2.98
CA VAL A 371 3.53 -4.60 -2.47
C VAL A 371 3.54 -4.55 -0.95
N ASN A 372 3.98 -3.44 -0.37
CA ASN A 372 3.83 -3.10 1.05
C ASN A 372 2.90 -1.89 1.18
N ALA A 373 1.79 -2.01 1.89
CA ALA A 373 0.76 -0.96 1.94
C ALA A 373 -0.11 -1.05 3.21
N TYR A 374 -0.98 -0.07 3.42
CA TYR A 374 -2.07 -0.11 4.40
C TYR A 374 -1.68 -0.47 5.84
N GLY A 375 -0.63 0.16 6.37
CA GLY A 375 -0.08 -0.15 7.70
C GLY A 375 1.08 -1.15 7.68
N GLY A 376 1.43 -1.68 6.50
CA GLY A 376 2.51 -2.63 6.33
C GLY A 376 3.87 -2.08 6.75
N ILE A 377 4.55 -2.83 7.62
CA ILE A 377 5.90 -2.51 8.07
C ILE A 377 6.83 -3.72 7.87
N ILE A 378 7.95 -3.51 7.19
CA ILE A 378 9.01 -4.50 7.04
C ILE A 378 10.27 -3.96 7.70
N ARG A 379 10.83 -4.71 8.66
CA ARG A 379 12.13 -4.44 9.30
C ARG A 379 13.05 -5.62 9.06
N SER A 380 14.21 -5.36 8.44
CA SER A 380 15.22 -6.40 8.22
C SER A 380 16.64 -5.87 8.44
N GLN A 381 17.64 -6.72 8.69
CA GLN A 381 19.03 -6.29 8.50
C GLN A 381 19.38 -6.31 7.00
N GLU A 382 18.97 -7.37 6.30
CA GLU A 382 19.17 -7.55 4.86
C GLU A 382 17.83 -7.84 4.17
N LEU A 383 17.45 -7.03 3.20
CA LEU A 383 16.20 -7.17 2.45
C LEU A 383 16.46 -7.27 0.96
N THR A 384 15.98 -8.33 0.32
CA THR A 384 16.04 -8.53 -1.13
C THR A 384 14.62 -8.67 -1.70
N LEU A 385 14.25 -7.77 -2.60
CA LEU A 385 12.96 -7.77 -3.30
C LEU A 385 13.19 -8.00 -4.79
N LYS A 386 12.79 -9.16 -5.30
CA LYS A 386 12.96 -9.56 -6.70
C LYS A 386 11.60 -9.84 -7.32
N SER A 387 11.16 -8.97 -8.23
CA SER A 387 9.97 -9.16 -9.03
C SER A 387 10.37 -9.38 -10.49
N ARG A 388 10.24 -10.60 -11.01
CA ARG A 388 10.77 -10.94 -12.34
C ARG A 388 10.03 -10.26 -13.49
N ASN A 389 8.70 -10.15 -13.39
CA ASN A 389 7.87 -9.54 -14.43
C ASN A 389 6.93 -8.43 -13.93
N GLY A 390 7.00 -8.08 -12.65
CA GLY A 390 6.14 -7.09 -12.01
C GLY A 390 6.92 -5.91 -11.47
N LEU A 391 6.27 -5.14 -10.60
CA LEU A 391 6.85 -3.99 -9.91
C LEU A 391 7.05 -4.27 -8.41
N VAL A 392 7.87 -3.43 -7.78
CA VAL A 392 7.99 -3.34 -6.32
C VAL A 392 7.36 -2.02 -5.88
N ALA A 393 6.34 -2.08 -5.04
CA ALA A 393 5.62 -0.92 -4.55
C ALA A 393 5.65 -0.81 -3.01
N ASN A 394 5.89 0.39 -2.51
CA ASN A 394 5.69 0.78 -1.12
C ASN A 394 4.70 1.95 -1.07
N GLY A 395 3.55 1.74 -0.44
CA GLY A 395 2.39 2.62 -0.52
C GLY A 395 1.45 2.24 -1.67
N VAL A 396 0.54 3.16 -2.02
CA VAL A 396 -0.50 2.91 -3.04
C VAL A 396 -0.70 4.12 -3.93
N ARG A 397 -1.08 3.88 -5.19
CA ARG A 397 -1.40 4.94 -6.16
C ARG A 397 -2.66 5.71 -5.74
N ARG A 398 -3.60 5.05 -5.06
CA ARG A 398 -4.87 5.62 -4.59
C ARG A 398 -5.34 4.90 -3.32
N SER A 399 -6.05 5.62 -2.46
CA SER A 399 -6.75 5.00 -1.32
C SER A 399 -7.75 3.94 -1.81
N GLY A 400 -7.67 2.73 -1.27
CA GLY A 400 -8.58 1.62 -1.60
C GLY A 400 -8.17 0.77 -2.79
N GLN A 401 -7.02 1.04 -3.42
CA GLN A 401 -6.44 0.19 -4.45
C GLN A 401 -6.22 -1.26 -3.94
N GLU A 402 -6.60 -2.26 -4.73
CA GLU A 402 -6.36 -3.65 -4.37
C GLU A 402 -4.90 -4.05 -4.61
N ILE A 403 -4.21 -4.45 -3.55
CA ILE A 403 -2.77 -4.76 -3.55
C ILE A 403 -2.47 -6.23 -3.89
N THR A 404 -3.51 -7.07 -4.03
CA THR A 404 -3.39 -8.49 -4.45
C THR A 404 -3.50 -8.64 -5.97
N GLN A 405 -4.01 -7.61 -6.66
CA GLN A 405 -4.11 -7.55 -8.12
C GLN A 405 -2.82 -7.04 -8.74
N SER A 406 -2.60 -7.37 -10.02
CA SER A 406 -1.38 -6.94 -10.72
C SER A 406 -1.52 -5.49 -11.16
N TRP A 407 -0.47 -4.70 -11.03
CA TRP A 407 -0.46 -3.29 -11.39
C TRP A 407 0.22 -3.10 -12.75
N GLY A 408 -0.48 -2.42 -13.67
CA GLY A 408 0.11 -2.02 -14.94
C GLY A 408 1.20 -0.96 -14.76
N LEU A 409 2.19 -0.92 -15.65
CA LEU A 409 3.20 0.15 -15.66
C LEU A 409 2.55 1.51 -15.93
N LEU A 410 3.05 2.57 -15.28
CA LEU A 410 2.67 3.94 -15.57
C LEU A 410 3.45 4.48 -16.76
N GLU A 411 2.75 5.21 -17.63
CA GLU A 411 3.36 6.03 -18.66
C GLU A 411 3.74 7.38 -18.03
N LEU A 412 5.03 7.53 -17.68
CA LEU A 412 5.54 8.75 -17.05
C LEU A 412 6.17 9.66 -18.12
N GLU A 413 5.64 10.88 -18.21
CA GLU A 413 6.09 11.94 -19.12
C GLU A 413 6.50 13.20 -18.36
N LYS A 414 7.47 13.94 -18.92
CA LYS A 414 7.93 15.23 -18.39
C LYS A 414 7.07 16.35 -18.98
N ASP A 415 5.85 16.52 -18.49
CA ASP A 415 5.03 17.69 -18.84
C ASP A 415 5.06 18.72 -17.70
N HIS A 416 6.09 19.55 -17.74
CA HIS A 416 6.36 20.55 -16.72
C HIS A 416 5.68 21.90 -16.99
N GLU A 417 4.99 22.03 -18.12
CA GLU A 417 4.29 23.26 -18.47
C GLU A 417 2.85 23.24 -17.96
N LYS A 418 2.29 22.07 -17.64
CA LYS A 418 0.96 21.95 -17.03
C LYS A 418 0.91 22.51 -15.61
N LEU A 419 -0.22 23.09 -15.22
CA LEU A 419 -0.48 23.54 -13.85
C LEU A 419 -1.06 22.45 -12.94
N GLU A 420 -1.53 21.35 -13.53
CA GLU A 420 -1.97 20.13 -12.86
C GLU A 420 -0.82 19.11 -12.88
N GLN A 421 -0.20 18.89 -11.73
CA GLN A 421 1.05 18.13 -11.58
C GLN A 421 0.89 16.92 -10.65
N GLY A 422 1.71 15.90 -10.88
CA GLY A 422 1.79 14.68 -10.08
C GLY A 422 0.94 13.52 -10.61
N ILE A 423 1.22 12.32 -10.09
CA ILE A 423 0.62 11.07 -10.57
C ILE A 423 -0.88 10.98 -10.36
N TYR A 424 -1.46 11.84 -9.51
CA TYR A 424 -2.90 11.95 -9.33
C TYR A 424 -3.62 12.12 -10.68
N HIS A 425 -3.04 12.81 -11.65
CA HIS A 425 -3.71 13.08 -12.94
C HIS A 425 -3.50 11.96 -13.97
N ILE A 426 -2.51 11.09 -13.75
CA ILE A 426 -2.18 9.97 -14.63
C ILE A 426 -3.09 8.77 -14.31
N ILE A 427 -3.44 8.58 -13.04
CA ILE A 427 -4.22 7.43 -12.58
C ILE A 427 -5.71 7.64 -12.88
N LYS A 428 -6.16 7.13 -14.04
CA LYS A 428 -7.54 7.20 -14.55
C LYS A 428 -8.48 6.12 -13.98
N GLU A 429 -7.97 5.16 -13.23
CA GLU A 429 -8.77 4.02 -12.75
C GLU A 429 -9.88 4.47 -11.79
N LYS A 430 -11.13 4.12 -12.12
CA LYS A 430 -12.27 4.21 -11.19
C LYS A 430 -12.13 3.10 -10.14
N ILE A 431 -11.28 3.34 -9.14
CA ILE A 431 -11.16 2.42 -8.01
C ILE A 431 -12.46 2.53 -7.19
N GLN A 432 -13.07 1.39 -6.87
CA GLN A 432 -14.16 1.37 -5.90
C GLN A 432 -13.59 1.88 -4.58
N TYR A 433 -14.03 3.07 -4.15
CA TYR A 433 -13.58 3.69 -2.90
C TYR A 433 -13.92 2.78 -1.72
N LYS A 434 -12.98 1.92 -1.33
CA LYS A 434 -12.94 1.34 -0.01
C LYS A 434 -12.01 2.22 0.82
N SER A 435 -12.59 3.05 1.69
CA SER A 435 -11.80 3.86 2.62
C SER A 435 -10.95 2.93 3.48
N MET A 436 -9.62 3.01 3.32
CA MET A 436 -8.68 2.31 4.18
C MET A 436 -8.16 3.32 5.21
N PRO A 437 -8.27 3.04 6.52
CA PRO A 437 -7.99 4.04 7.56
C PRO A 437 -6.50 4.38 7.65
N ASP A 438 -5.62 3.42 7.35
CA ASP A 438 -4.17 3.61 7.36
C ASP A 438 -3.64 3.49 5.92
N LEU A 439 -2.95 4.52 5.44
CA LEU A 439 -2.29 4.56 4.13
C LEU A 439 -0.77 4.47 4.27
N SER A 440 -0.26 4.23 5.47
CA SER A 440 1.17 4.12 5.74
C SER A 440 1.76 2.84 5.15
N ALA A 441 3.06 2.91 4.85
CA ALA A 441 3.83 1.79 4.32
C ALA A 441 5.31 2.05 4.59
N LYS A 442 5.93 1.22 5.44
CA LYS A 442 7.29 1.48 5.92
C LYS A 442 8.20 0.28 5.70
N ILE A 443 9.34 0.53 5.07
CA ILE A 443 10.40 -0.45 4.88
C ILE A 443 11.70 0.13 5.47
N PHE A 444 12.27 -0.60 6.42
CA PHE A 444 13.54 -0.27 7.07
C PHE A 444 14.49 -1.46 6.98
N ALA A 445 15.69 -1.25 6.45
CA ALA A 445 16.75 -2.25 6.61
C ALA A 445 18.17 -1.67 6.64
N SER A 446 19.16 -2.44 7.10
CA SER A 446 20.55 -2.00 6.98
C SER A 446 21.04 -2.07 5.52
N LYS A 447 20.59 -3.08 4.77
CA LYS A 447 20.84 -3.24 3.33
C LYS A 447 19.54 -3.61 2.60
N ILE A 448 19.23 -2.91 1.51
CA ILE A 448 18.10 -3.21 0.63
C ILE A 448 18.59 -3.38 -0.80
N SER A 449 18.16 -4.46 -1.47
CA SER A 449 18.35 -4.68 -2.89
C SER A 449 17.01 -4.94 -3.58
N VAL A 450 16.70 -4.16 -4.61
CA VAL A 450 15.48 -4.24 -5.40
C VAL A 450 15.82 -4.57 -6.84
N SER A 451 15.16 -5.59 -7.41
CA SER A 451 15.18 -5.91 -8.83
C SER A 451 13.76 -6.10 -9.34
N ALA A 452 13.32 -5.30 -10.31
CA ALA A 452 11.94 -5.33 -10.83
C ALA A 452 11.79 -4.71 -12.22
N LYS A 453 10.59 -4.74 -12.80
CA LYS A 453 10.28 -3.91 -13.98
C LYS A 453 10.19 -2.43 -13.65
N ALA A 454 9.65 -2.08 -12.49
CA ALA A 454 9.54 -0.72 -12.00
C ALA A 454 9.53 -0.71 -10.47
N PHE A 455 9.83 0.45 -9.89
CA PHE A 455 9.76 0.69 -8.46
C PHE A 455 8.89 1.91 -8.16
N GLU A 456 7.96 1.77 -7.22
CA GLU A 456 7.04 2.82 -6.80
C GLU A 456 7.08 3.02 -5.29
N ASN A 457 7.30 4.25 -4.84
CA ASN A 457 7.21 4.66 -3.44
C ASN A 457 6.26 5.86 -3.37
N ILE A 458 5.00 5.62 -2.98
CA ILE A 458 3.91 6.59 -3.20
C ILE A 458 3.15 6.85 -1.90
N ASN A 459 3.11 8.11 -1.49
CA ASN A 459 2.23 8.60 -0.44
C ASN A 459 1.00 9.31 -1.05
N PRO A 460 -0.20 8.71 -1.02
CA PRO A 460 -1.40 9.32 -1.58
C PRO A 460 -1.99 10.46 -0.71
N TYR A 461 -1.28 10.94 0.31
CA TYR A 461 -1.73 12.05 1.15
C TYR A 461 -1.79 13.37 0.38
N THR A 462 -3.01 13.89 0.23
CA THR A 462 -3.29 15.18 -0.40
C THR A 462 -4.21 16.03 0.48
N LEU A 463 -4.07 17.33 0.33
CA LEU A 463 -4.92 18.38 0.87
C LEU A 463 -5.59 19.13 -0.28
N SER A 464 -6.84 19.53 -0.06
CA SER A 464 -7.58 20.40 -0.98
C SER A 464 -7.94 21.68 -0.23
N LYS A 465 -7.80 22.83 -0.90
CA LYS A 465 -7.99 24.14 -0.29
C LYS A 465 -9.37 24.28 0.37
N GLY A 466 -10.44 23.81 -0.30
CA GLY A 466 -11.80 23.84 0.28
C GLY A 466 -12.16 25.25 0.80
N ALA A 467 -12.70 25.33 2.03
CA ALA A 467 -12.92 26.60 2.74
C ALA A 467 -11.72 27.05 3.62
N ASN A 468 -10.61 26.31 3.59
CA ASN A 468 -9.44 26.61 4.40
C ASN A 468 -8.66 27.78 3.78
N ASP A 469 -8.26 28.72 4.64
CA ASP A 469 -7.41 29.83 4.24
C ASP A 469 -5.95 29.35 4.16
N TRP A 470 -5.38 29.36 2.94
CA TRP A 470 -3.98 29.05 2.67
C TRP A 470 -3.14 30.30 2.38
N SER A 471 -3.68 31.49 2.65
CA SER A 471 -3.01 32.76 2.35
C SER A 471 -1.77 33.01 3.21
N ALA A 472 -1.76 32.54 4.45
CA ALA A 472 -0.60 32.60 5.33
C ALA A 472 0.32 31.41 5.08
N SER A 473 -0.19 30.17 5.16
CA SER A 473 0.58 28.94 4.97
C SER A 473 -0.35 27.75 4.74
N ILE A 474 0.19 26.66 4.18
CA ILE A 474 -0.50 25.37 4.09
C ILE A 474 -0.15 24.54 5.32
N LYS A 475 -1.17 24.07 6.05
CA LYS A 475 -1.01 23.22 7.24
C LYS A 475 -0.97 21.76 6.85
N VAL A 476 0.20 21.14 6.94
CA VAL A 476 0.48 19.75 6.57
C VAL A 476 0.65 18.90 7.84
N SER A 477 0.02 17.74 7.90
CA SER A 477 0.26 16.78 8.99
C SER A 477 1.63 16.11 8.81
N ALA A 478 2.48 16.23 9.83
CA ALA A 478 3.79 15.62 9.88
C ALA A 478 3.67 14.09 9.80
N SER A 479 2.82 13.48 10.63
CA SER A 479 2.62 12.02 10.63
C SER A 479 2.14 11.50 9.27
N ARG A 480 1.20 12.17 8.61
CA ARG A 480 0.67 11.77 7.30
C ARG A 480 1.67 12.01 6.17
N SER A 481 2.44 13.10 6.24
CA SER A 481 3.52 13.34 5.28
C SER A 481 4.60 12.25 5.34
N ASN A 482 4.86 11.69 6.53
CA ASN A 482 5.89 10.68 6.79
C ASN A 482 5.32 9.24 6.85
N SER A 483 4.13 9.02 6.31
CA SER A 483 3.47 7.71 6.39
C SER A 483 4.10 6.67 5.47
N VAL A 484 4.72 7.08 4.36
CA VAL A 484 5.35 6.17 3.40
C VAL A 484 6.86 6.40 3.37
N ILE A 485 7.61 5.39 3.80
CA ILE A 485 9.06 5.44 3.98
C ILE A 485 9.70 4.18 3.41
N PHE A 486 10.71 4.36 2.56
CA PHE A 486 11.60 3.32 2.08
C PHE A 486 13.03 3.74 2.42
N GLN A 487 13.61 3.12 3.45
CA GLN A 487 14.88 3.57 4.02
C GLN A 487 15.85 2.42 4.24
N ALA A 488 17.09 2.63 3.79
CA ALA A 488 18.22 1.80 4.18
C ALA A 488 19.19 2.56 5.11
N GLU A 489 20.01 1.83 5.88
CA GLU A 489 21.11 2.43 6.65
C GLU A 489 22.39 2.55 5.81
N ASN A 490 22.89 1.43 5.28
CA ASN A 490 24.25 1.35 4.72
C ASN A 490 24.27 1.09 3.20
N ASN A 491 23.27 0.38 2.67
CA ASN A 491 23.19 0.10 1.24
C ASN A 491 21.75 0.10 0.77
N LEU A 492 21.47 0.88 -0.27
CA LEU A 492 20.21 0.88 -0.98
C LEU A 492 20.51 0.70 -2.47
N GLU A 493 20.11 -0.44 -3.03
CA GLU A 493 20.27 -0.73 -4.46
C GLU A 493 18.89 -0.91 -5.10
N ILE A 494 18.63 -0.15 -6.16
CA ILE A 494 17.40 -0.27 -6.96
C ILE A 494 17.77 -0.41 -8.44
N ASP A 495 17.59 -1.62 -8.97
CA ASP A 495 17.80 -1.96 -10.38
C ASP A 495 16.47 -2.31 -11.05
N VAL A 496 15.96 -1.43 -11.91
CA VAL A 496 14.64 -1.60 -12.52
C VAL A 496 14.60 -1.28 -14.01
N GLU A 497 13.85 -2.07 -14.76
CA GLU A 497 13.75 -1.97 -16.23
C GLU A 497 13.17 -0.66 -16.77
N ASN A 498 12.24 -0.02 -16.09
CA ASN A 498 11.49 1.10 -16.65
C ASN A 498 11.73 2.38 -15.84
N TYR A 499 11.18 2.46 -14.62
CA TYR A 499 11.26 3.67 -13.82
C TYR A 499 11.34 3.41 -12.32
N ILE A 500 11.90 4.41 -11.64
CA ILE A 500 11.76 4.64 -10.20
C ILE A 500 10.84 5.85 -10.04
N LEU A 501 9.77 5.70 -9.26
CA LEU A 501 8.84 6.76 -8.92
C LEU A 501 8.80 6.93 -7.41
N ASN A 502 9.23 8.08 -6.92
CA ASN A 502 9.08 8.51 -5.53
C ASN A 502 8.12 9.71 -5.49
N SER A 503 6.88 9.47 -5.03
CA SER A 503 5.79 10.46 -5.09
C SER A 503 5.28 10.81 -3.70
N SER A 504 5.58 12.02 -3.22
CA SER A 504 5.24 12.49 -1.86
C SER A 504 5.74 11.60 -0.70
N ALA A 505 6.64 10.65 -0.98
CA ALA A 505 7.16 9.67 -0.05
C ALA A 505 8.64 9.91 0.26
N ILE A 506 9.17 9.20 1.26
CA ILE A 506 10.58 9.25 1.64
C ILE A 506 11.32 8.05 1.06
N LEU A 507 12.35 8.31 0.27
CA LEU A 507 13.32 7.34 -0.20
C LEU A 507 14.70 7.75 0.32
N SER A 508 15.31 6.97 1.21
CA SER A 508 16.50 7.46 1.92
C SER A 508 17.57 6.42 2.24
N LEU A 509 18.81 6.91 2.29
CA LEU A 509 19.96 6.22 2.86
C LEU A 509 20.45 7.02 4.07
N SER A 510 20.30 6.45 5.26
CA SER A 510 20.39 7.16 6.54
C SER A 510 21.78 7.19 7.20
N GLN A 511 22.73 6.37 6.76
CA GLN A 511 24.11 6.38 7.25
C GLN A 511 25.12 6.51 6.10
N SER A 512 26.40 6.54 6.45
CA SER A 512 27.48 6.45 5.47
C SER A 512 27.40 5.13 4.72
N GLY A 513 27.30 5.17 3.40
CA GLY A 513 26.98 4.00 2.61
C GLY A 513 26.91 4.28 1.12
N THR A 514 26.19 3.45 0.38
CA THR A 514 25.97 3.63 -1.07
C THR A 514 24.50 3.50 -1.42
N PHE A 515 23.98 4.48 -2.16
CA PHE A 515 22.68 4.40 -2.82
C PHE A 515 22.92 4.28 -4.32
N ASP A 516 22.63 3.10 -4.87
CA ASP A 516 22.82 2.76 -6.27
C ASP A 516 21.46 2.73 -6.98
N ILE A 517 21.34 3.53 -8.04
CA ILE A 517 20.15 3.63 -8.88
C ILE A 517 20.51 3.21 -10.30
N ASN A 518 19.79 2.22 -10.82
CA ASN A 518 19.83 1.82 -12.22
C ASN A 518 18.40 1.73 -12.80
N ALA A 519 17.98 2.76 -13.54
CA ALA A 519 16.66 2.83 -14.18
C ALA A 519 16.69 3.73 -15.41
N ASN A 520 15.79 3.54 -16.38
CA ASN A 520 15.70 4.47 -17.52
C ASN A 520 15.23 5.86 -17.07
N LYS A 521 14.27 5.91 -16.14
CA LYS A 521 13.71 7.15 -15.64
C LYS A 521 13.60 7.14 -14.12
N VAL A 522 13.98 8.22 -13.47
CA VAL A 522 13.79 8.47 -12.04
C VAL A 522 12.91 9.70 -11.90
N PHE A 523 11.77 9.55 -11.25
CA PHE A 523 10.86 10.64 -10.92
C PHE A 523 10.80 10.79 -9.41
N ASN A 524 11.20 11.96 -8.93
CA ASN A 524 10.94 12.41 -7.58
C ASN A 524 9.96 13.57 -7.66
N GLU A 525 8.70 13.32 -7.31
CA GLU A 525 7.62 14.27 -7.54
C GLU A 525 6.60 14.33 -6.40
N ARG A 526 5.65 15.25 -6.51
CA ARG A 526 4.46 15.27 -5.63
C ARG A 526 3.41 14.31 -6.15
N TYR A 527 2.61 13.80 -5.23
CA TYR A 527 1.43 13.01 -5.55
C TYR A 527 0.39 13.84 -6.31
N ARG A 528 0.13 15.05 -5.82
CA ARG A 528 -0.77 16.03 -6.42
C ARG A 528 -0.32 17.45 -6.10
N LEU A 529 -0.22 18.29 -7.12
CA LEU A 529 -0.04 19.73 -7.01
C LEU A 529 -0.86 20.39 -8.10
N ASP A 530 -1.86 21.17 -7.72
CA ASP A 530 -2.71 21.88 -8.69
C ASP A 530 -2.60 23.37 -8.42
N VAL A 531 -2.26 24.12 -9.47
CA VAL A 531 -2.19 25.59 -9.46
C VAL A 531 -3.31 26.15 -10.32
N ASP A 532 -4.00 27.17 -9.81
CA ASP A 532 -5.06 27.90 -10.51
C ASP A 532 -4.70 29.38 -10.54
N THR A 533 -5.08 30.11 -11.59
CA THR A 533 -4.89 31.55 -11.67
C THR A 533 -6.22 32.27 -11.46
N VAL A 534 -6.22 33.20 -10.52
CA VAL A 534 -7.40 34.01 -10.19
C VAL A 534 -7.16 35.48 -10.33
N TYR A 535 -8.25 36.20 -10.58
CA TYR A 535 -8.27 37.64 -10.50
C TYR A 535 -8.17 38.09 -9.03
N TYR A 536 -7.16 38.89 -8.75
CA TYR A 536 -6.89 39.52 -7.48
C TYR A 536 -7.23 41.01 -7.55
N SER A 537 -7.81 41.53 -6.47
CA SER A 537 -7.98 42.96 -6.22
C SER A 537 -7.60 43.21 -4.77
N GLY A 538 -6.68 44.14 -4.52
CA GLY A 538 -6.07 44.42 -3.23
C GLY A 538 -5.83 45.91 -3.01
N PHE A 539 -5.50 46.29 -1.77
CA PHE A 539 -4.94 47.61 -1.47
C PHE A 539 -3.43 47.47 -1.23
N SER A 540 -2.62 48.29 -1.89
CA SER A 540 -1.23 48.54 -1.47
C SER A 540 -1.10 49.88 -0.79
N ILE A 541 -0.40 49.88 0.34
CA ILE A 541 -0.08 51.07 1.11
C ILE A 541 1.30 51.52 0.64
N THR A 542 1.35 52.59 -0.15
CA THR A 542 2.61 53.26 -0.45
C THR A 542 3.04 54.03 0.80
N ASN A 543 4.23 53.70 1.32
CA ASN A 543 4.74 54.17 2.60
C ASN A 543 5.31 55.60 2.49
N ASP A 544 4.57 56.52 1.87
CA ASP A 544 4.97 57.92 1.80
C ASP A 544 4.38 58.70 2.99
N SER A 545 5.27 59.17 3.86
CA SER A 545 5.06 59.53 5.26
C SER A 545 4.09 60.71 5.55
N LYS A 546 3.32 61.20 4.59
CA LYS A 546 2.32 62.28 4.81
C LYS A 546 0.96 62.05 4.16
N THR A 547 0.79 61.02 3.32
CA THR A 547 -0.52 60.64 2.78
C THR A 547 -0.54 59.14 2.52
N GLN A 548 -1.25 58.36 3.34
CA GLN A 548 -1.53 56.96 3.03
C GLN A 548 -2.38 56.92 1.75
N VAL A 549 -1.74 56.74 0.60
CA VAL A 549 -2.43 56.50 -0.66
C VAL A 549 -2.65 54.99 -0.74
N TYR A 550 -3.88 54.57 -0.52
CA TYR A 550 -4.35 53.24 -0.90
C TYR A 550 -4.34 53.16 -2.43
N ALA A 551 -3.28 52.58 -3.00
CA ALA A 551 -3.30 52.20 -4.40
C ALA A 551 -4.07 50.89 -4.54
N SER A 552 -4.98 50.80 -5.51
CA SER A 552 -5.63 49.51 -5.81
C SER A 552 -4.68 48.70 -6.67
N GLU A 553 -4.25 47.55 -6.18
CA GLU A 553 -3.57 46.56 -7.02
C GLU A 553 -4.63 45.61 -7.58
N LYS A 554 -4.65 45.45 -8.89
CA LYS A 554 -5.57 44.56 -9.61
C LYS A 554 -4.79 43.79 -10.66
N GLY A 555 -5.13 42.53 -10.84
CA GLY A 555 -4.49 41.69 -11.86
C GLY A 555 -4.68 40.22 -11.58
N ASN A 556 -4.01 39.38 -12.34
CA ASN A 556 -4.06 37.93 -12.17
C ASN A 556 -2.93 37.45 -11.24
N LYS A 557 -3.24 36.51 -10.33
CA LYS A 557 -2.26 35.85 -9.47
C LYS A 557 -2.48 34.34 -9.46
N SER A 558 -1.39 33.57 -9.44
CA SER A 558 -1.45 32.12 -9.27
C SER A 558 -1.65 31.75 -7.80
N LYS A 559 -2.45 30.72 -7.55
CA LYS A 559 -2.74 30.17 -6.23
C LYS A 559 -2.71 28.64 -6.28
N VAL A 560 -2.28 28.00 -5.20
CA VAL A 560 -2.34 26.54 -5.07
C VAL A 560 -3.73 26.14 -4.58
N VAL A 561 -4.34 25.14 -5.22
CA VAL A 561 -5.69 24.66 -4.89
C VAL A 561 -5.70 23.22 -4.38
N ASN A 562 -4.73 22.41 -4.79
CA ASN A 562 -4.47 21.09 -4.19
C ASN A 562 -2.97 20.91 -3.94
N TYR A 563 -2.67 20.25 -2.84
CA TYR A 563 -1.32 20.16 -2.32
C TYR A 563 -1.05 18.79 -1.70
N SER A 564 0.06 18.17 -2.07
CA SER A 564 0.65 17.00 -1.40
C SER A 564 2.07 17.36 -0.98
N PRO A 565 2.62 16.78 0.11
CA PRO A 565 4.00 17.04 0.52
C PRO A 565 5.00 16.67 -0.59
N PRO A 566 6.20 17.25 -0.62
CA PRO A 566 7.22 16.93 -1.63
C PRO A 566 7.65 15.45 -1.56
N GLY A 567 7.99 14.88 -2.72
CA GLY A 567 8.79 13.65 -2.78
C GLY A 567 10.19 13.93 -2.24
N ARG A 568 10.75 13.00 -1.47
CA ARG A 568 12.01 13.21 -0.74
C ARG A 568 13.00 12.10 -1.02
N ILE A 569 14.15 12.47 -1.58
CA ILE A 569 15.32 11.63 -1.72
C ILE A 569 16.45 12.20 -0.85
N ILE A 570 16.87 11.45 0.17
CA ILE A 570 17.87 11.91 1.14
C ILE A 570 18.99 10.89 1.21
N VAL A 571 20.24 11.32 1.00
CA VAL A 571 21.38 10.41 0.92
C VAL A 571 22.52 10.90 1.80
N PHE A 572 22.72 10.26 2.95
CA PHE A 572 23.88 10.52 3.82
C PHE A 572 25.17 9.85 3.32
N GLY A 573 25.05 8.84 2.47
CA GLY A 573 26.16 8.16 1.78
C GLY A 573 26.41 8.66 0.36
N LYS A 574 27.16 7.87 -0.42
CA LYS A 574 27.42 8.13 -1.83
C LYS A 574 26.17 7.83 -2.66
N LEU A 575 25.79 8.72 -3.56
CA LEU A 575 24.77 8.47 -4.57
C LEU A 575 25.45 8.06 -5.88
N ARG A 576 25.03 6.94 -6.47
CA ARG A 576 25.50 6.47 -7.76
C ARG A 576 24.30 6.24 -8.66
N VAL A 577 24.14 7.09 -9.67
CA VAL A 577 23.10 6.94 -10.69
C VAL A 577 23.79 6.53 -11.96
N SER A 578 23.75 5.22 -12.21
CA SER A 578 24.28 4.59 -13.42
C SER A 578 25.72 4.93 -13.74
N ASP A 579 26.53 5.00 -12.69
CA ASP A 579 27.95 5.36 -12.64
C ASP A 579 28.90 4.50 -13.51
N GLY A 580 28.36 3.62 -14.36
CA GLY A 580 29.12 2.77 -15.26
C GLY A 580 29.58 1.45 -14.65
N THR A 581 29.32 1.19 -13.36
CA THR A 581 29.82 -0.01 -12.67
C THR A 581 28.94 -1.25 -12.86
N LYS A 582 27.66 -1.08 -13.24
CA LYS A 582 26.69 -2.16 -13.50
C LYS A 582 25.85 -1.80 -14.73
N ASN A 583 25.95 -2.60 -15.81
CA ASN A 583 25.12 -2.57 -17.03
C ASN A 583 24.49 -1.19 -17.35
N PRO A 584 25.32 -0.17 -17.66
CA PRO A 584 24.82 1.19 -17.84
C PRO A 584 23.84 1.26 -19.01
N ARG A 585 22.70 1.91 -18.79
CA ARG A 585 21.68 2.07 -19.83
C ARG A 585 22.03 3.24 -20.74
N SER A 586 21.65 3.14 -22.01
CA SER A 586 22.08 4.06 -23.07
C SER A 586 21.58 5.49 -22.89
N THR A 587 20.42 5.68 -22.27
CA THR A 587 19.86 6.99 -21.93
C THR A 587 19.12 6.89 -20.61
N GLN A 588 19.37 7.84 -19.71
CA GLN A 588 18.67 7.92 -18.44
C GLN A 588 18.25 9.33 -18.11
N GLU A 589 17.14 9.45 -17.40
CA GLU A 589 16.58 10.71 -16.95
C GLU A 589 16.37 10.70 -15.44
N PHE A 590 16.79 11.76 -14.75
CA PHE A 590 16.45 12.01 -13.37
C PHE A 590 15.66 13.32 -13.31
N ASN A 591 14.39 13.24 -12.96
CA ASN A 591 13.45 14.35 -12.88
C ASN A 591 13.08 14.61 -11.41
N ASN A 592 13.53 15.74 -10.87
CA ASN A 592 13.11 16.25 -9.57
C ASN A 592 12.06 17.35 -9.77
N LEU A 593 10.79 17.02 -9.58
CA LEU A 593 9.65 17.88 -9.91
C LEU A 593 8.97 18.35 -8.62
N PHE A 594 9.08 19.64 -8.29
CA PHE A 594 8.44 20.22 -7.10
C PHE A 594 8.79 19.47 -5.80
N SER A 595 10.01 18.95 -5.69
CA SER A 595 10.42 17.92 -4.72
C SER A 595 11.84 18.13 -4.21
N TYR A 596 12.24 17.31 -3.23
CA TYR A 596 13.52 17.43 -2.53
C TYR A 596 14.48 16.27 -2.86
N VAL A 597 15.67 16.63 -3.32
CA VAL A 597 16.84 15.75 -3.44
C VAL A 597 17.99 16.40 -2.70
N GLU A 598 18.52 15.70 -1.70
CA GLU A 598 19.65 16.17 -0.91
C GLU A 598 20.67 15.05 -0.70
N VAL A 599 21.90 15.30 -1.13
CA VAL A 599 23.01 14.35 -1.05
C VAL A 599 24.13 14.97 -0.23
N PHE A 600 24.45 14.35 0.92
CA PHE A 600 25.45 14.86 1.85
C PHE A 600 26.88 14.40 1.54
N SER A 601 27.04 13.40 0.65
CA SER A 601 28.35 12.90 0.21
C SER A 601 28.57 13.09 -1.29
N LYS A 602 29.41 12.27 -1.90
CA LYS A 602 29.70 12.30 -3.34
C LYS A 602 28.52 11.77 -4.16
N ALA A 603 28.23 12.41 -5.29
CA ALA A 603 27.24 11.97 -6.27
C ALA A 603 27.93 11.67 -7.61
N TYR A 604 27.61 10.51 -8.20
CA TYR A 604 28.17 10.05 -9.46
C TYR A 604 27.04 9.86 -10.48
N PHE A 605 27.18 10.54 -11.61
CA PHE A 605 26.23 10.48 -12.72
C PHE A 605 26.94 10.04 -14.00
N ASN A 606 26.31 9.22 -14.82
CA ASN A 606 26.89 8.81 -16.10
C ASN A 606 25.81 8.61 -17.18
N ASN A 607 25.97 9.32 -18.30
CA ASN A 607 25.02 9.46 -19.40
C ASN A 607 23.59 9.76 -18.95
N LEU A 608 23.46 10.73 -18.03
CA LEU A 608 22.19 11.09 -17.38
C LEU A 608 21.74 12.51 -17.75
N LYS A 609 20.46 12.71 -18.02
CA LYS A 609 19.83 14.03 -18.02
C LYS A 609 19.19 14.31 -16.67
N LEU A 610 19.76 15.24 -15.89
CA LEU A 610 19.23 15.68 -14.61
C LEU A 610 18.38 16.93 -14.80
N THR A 611 17.09 16.86 -14.50
CA THR A 611 16.18 18.00 -14.50
C THR A 611 15.71 18.28 -13.09
N SER A 612 15.74 19.55 -12.65
CA SER A 612 15.04 19.99 -11.45
C SER A 612 14.11 21.16 -11.74
N ILE A 613 12.86 21.04 -11.30
CA ILE A 613 11.80 22.00 -11.61
C ILE A 613 11.19 22.58 -10.32
N GLY A 614 11.27 23.91 -10.22
CA GLY A 614 10.67 24.73 -9.17
C GLY A 614 9.31 25.31 -9.54
N LEU A 615 8.51 25.65 -8.53
CA LEU A 615 7.30 26.44 -8.69
C LEU A 615 7.52 27.83 -8.07
N GLN A 616 7.30 28.88 -8.86
CA GLN A 616 7.37 30.26 -8.39
C GLN A 616 5.97 30.89 -8.50
N LEU A 617 5.34 31.22 -7.37
CA LEU A 617 4.02 31.88 -7.36
C LEU A 617 4.09 33.38 -7.02
N SER A 618 5.14 33.86 -6.35
CA SER A 618 5.38 35.29 -6.10
C SER A 618 6.85 35.71 -6.33
N SER A 619 7.08 37.03 -6.45
CA SER A 619 8.40 37.65 -6.54
C SER A 619 9.07 37.86 -5.18
N ASP A 620 8.30 37.85 -4.09
CA ASP A 620 8.69 38.33 -2.77
C ASP A 620 8.68 37.14 -1.79
N THR A 621 9.72 36.32 -1.84
CA THR A 621 9.87 35.19 -0.92
C THR A 621 10.71 35.61 0.30
N ASP A 622 10.06 35.76 1.46
CA ASP A 622 10.70 36.15 2.73
C ASP A 622 11.56 35.00 3.29
N THR A 623 12.88 35.11 3.13
CA THR A 623 13.89 34.05 3.38
C THR A 623 13.97 33.47 4.80
N TYR A 624 13.36 34.09 5.82
CA TYR A 624 13.61 33.76 7.23
C TYR A 624 12.71 32.64 7.83
N THR A 625 11.55 32.34 7.26
CA THR A 625 10.61 31.33 7.80
C THR A 625 10.82 29.91 7.23
N TYR A 626 11.75 29.74 6.28
CA TYR A 626 11.88 28.52 5.48
C TYR A 626 12.70 27.40 6.13
N ALA A 627 13.65 27.71 7.01
CA ALA A 627 14.63 26.72 7.47
C ALA A 627 13.98 25.58 8.29
N ASP A 628 13.05 25.89 9.18
CA ASP A 628 12.42 24.90 10.07
C ASP A 628 11.42 24.01 9.33
N ALA A 629 10.57 24.60 8.49
CA ALA A 629 9.63 23.87 7.64
C ALA A 629 10.41 22.98 6.65
N ARG A 630 11.48 23.50 6.05
CA ARG A 630 12.36 22.75 5.16
C ARG A 630 13.08 21.62 5.89
N TYR A 631 13.63 21.84 7.08
CA TYR A 631 14.30 20.80 7.87
C TYR A 631 13.33 19.68 8.26
N CYS A 632 12.15 20.04 8.77
CA CYS A 632 11.15 19.06 9.16
C CYS A 632 10.60 18.31 7.95
N GLN A 633 10.31 18.98 6.84
CA GLN A 633 9.88 18.30 5.63
C GLN A 633 11.00 17.46 5.03
N SER A 634 12.24 17.95 4.93
CA SER A 634 13.34 17.20 4.33
C SER A 634 13.71 15.99 5.16
N THR A 635 13.79 16.08 6.49
CA THR A 635 14.24 14.98 7.36
C THR A 635 13.11 14.12 7.92
N GLY A 636 11.86 14.59 7.85
CA GLY A 636 10.72 13.99 8.56
C GLY A 636 10.75 14.19 10.08
N ARG A 637 11.75 14.91 10.63
CA ARG A 637 11.86 15.20 12.07
C ARG A 637 11.24 16.56 12.37
N CYS A 638 10.01 16.52 12.87
CA CYS A 638 9.21 17.72 13.10
C CYS A 638 9.04 17.97 14.60
N GLY A 639 9.17 19.22 15.03
CA GLY A 639 8.91 19.63 16.41
C GLY A 639 7.41 19.66 16.78
N SER A 640 6.53 19.60 15.78
CA SER A 640 5.07 19.63 15.90
C SER A 640 4.39 18.68 14.91
N GLU A 641 3.16 18.26 15.21
CA GLU A 641 2.33 17.45 14.30
C GLU A 641 1.84 18.24 13.09
N VAL A 642 1.76 19.57 13.19
CA VAL A 642 1.37 20.45 12.09
C VAL A 642 2.59 21.23 11.62
N ILE A 643 2.84 21.17 10.31
CA ILE A 643 3.90 21.89 9.61
C ILE A 643 3.24 22.98 8.77
N GLU A 644 3.67 24.21 8.93
CA GLU A 644 3.24 25.32 8.07
C GLU A 644 4.22 25.47 6.91
N THR A 645 3.70 25.48 5.68
CA THR A 645 4.55 25.48 4.47
C THR A 645 4.06 26.46 3.42
N HIS A 646 5.00 26.99 2.65
CA HIS A 646 4.76 27.96 1.57
C HIS A 646 5.28 27.38 0.25
N VAL A 647 4.37 27.06 -0.66
CA VAL A 647 4.64 26.28 -1.88
C VAL A 647 5.71 26.89 -2.79
N GLU A 648 5.88 28.21 -2.73
CA GLU A 648 6.81 29.00 -3.54
C GLU A 648 8.30 28.68 -3.33
N ALA A 649 8.64 27.93 -2.27
CA ALA A 649 10.02 27.63 -1.88
C ALA A 649 10.37 26.13 -1.83
N GLU A 650 9.51 25.25 -2.38
CA GLU A 650 9.54 23.82 -2.06
C GLU A 650 10.07 22.91 -3.17
N THR A 651 11.10 23.35 -3.90
CA THR A 651 11.99 22.48 -4.68
C THR A 651 13.41 22.59 -4.17
N LEU A 652 14.06 21.46 -3.95
CA LEU A 652 15.44 21.39 -3.54
C LEU A 652 16.19 20.38 -4.39
N LEU A 653 17.28 20.83 -5.00
CA LEU A 653 18.33 19.97 -5.51
C LEU A 653 19.64 20.45 -4.88
N SER A 654 20.20 19.65 -3.97
CA SER A 654 21.40 20.02 -3.23
C SER A 654 22.39 18.87 -3.12
N PHE A 655 23.65 19.19 -3.40
CA PHE A 655 24.79 18.31 -3.25
C PHE A 655 25.82 18.99 -2.35
N HIS A 656 26.05 18.44 -1.16
CA HIS A 656 27.02 18.98 -0.21
C HIS A 656 28.44 18.42 -0.45
N GLY A 657 28.54 17.26 -1.10
CA GLY A 657 29.82 16.68 -1.52
C GLY A 657 30.11 16.87 -3.01
N GLY A 658 31.23 16.31 -3.48
CA GLY A 658 31.63 16.40 -4.88
C GLY A 658 30.65 15.72 -5.84
N VAL A 659 30.27 16.43 -6.89
CA VAL A 659 29.41 15.93 -7.98
C VAL A 659 30.29 15.57 -9.17
N TYR A 660 30.13 14.36 -9.69
CA TYR A 660 30.87 13.85 -10.85
C TYR A 660 29.88 13.51 -11.96
N GLY A 661 30.26 13.83 -13.19
CA GLY A 661 29.47 13.54 -14.37
C GLY A 661 28.71 14.75 -14.91
N VAL A 662 28.39 15.76 -14.11
CA VAL A 662 27.83 17.03 -14.62
C VAL A 662 28.99 17.88 -15.13
N ARG A 663 29.07 18.20 -16.44
CA ARG A 663 30.30 18.74 -17.10
C ARG A 663 30.79 20.05 -16.48
N GLU A 664 32.10 20.36 -16.46
CA GLU A 664 33.25 19.99 -17.31
C GLU A 664 34.39 19.45 -16.39
N ASP A 665 35.20 18.41 -16.62
CA ASP A 665 35.70 17.76 -17.83
C ASP A 665 36.13 16.29 -17.51
N LEU A 666 35.16 15.35 -17.61
CA LEU A 666 35.32 13.87 -17.73
C LEU A 666 35.64 13.11 -16.40
N PRO A 667 35.22 11.83 -16.19
CA PRO A 667 35.09 10.70 -17.13
C PRO A 667 33.66 10.23 -17.47
N SER A 668 32.63 10.87 -16.92
CA SER A 668 31.23 10.62 -17.29
C SER A 668 30.54 11.94 -17.66
N LYS A 669 29.46 11.88 -18.46
CA LYS A 669 28.70 13.07 -18.91
C LYS A 669 27.27 13.03 -18.37
N ALA A 670 26.76 14.17 -17.96
CA ALA A 670 25.41 14.40 -17.49
C ALA A 670 25.07 15.87 -17.73
N ASP A 671 23.85 16.12 -18.19
CA ASP A 671 23.35 17.46 -18.50
C ASP A 671 22.38 17.90 -17.39
N LEU A 672 22.63 19.06 -16.78
CA LEU A 672 21.76 19.64 -15.75
C LEU A 672 20.85 20.71 -16.36
N ASP A 673 19.54 20.53 -16.24
CA ASP A 673 18.48 21.45 -16.66
C ASP A 673 17.72 21.96 -15.43
N LEU A 674 17.85 23.25 -15.13
CA LEU A 674 17.14 23.92 -14.03
C LEU A 674 16.07 24.84 -14.60
N LYS A 675 14.81 24.61 -14.21
CA LYS A 675 13.67 25.40 -14.69
C LYS A 675 12.74 25.80 -13.55
N ASN A 676 12.10 26.95 -13.68
CA ASN A 676 11.00 27.36 -12.80
C ASN A 676 9.74 27.55 -13.64
N VAL A 677 8.63 27.01 -13.15
CA VAL A 677 7.31 27.21 -13.74
C VAL A 677 6.67 28.43 -13.09
N LYS A 678 6.25 29.39 -13.92
CA LYS A 678 5.49 30.57 -13.50
C LYS A 678 4.04 30.38 -13.91
N GLY A 679 3.16 30.11 -12.94
CA GLY A 679 1.78 29.74 -13.23
C GLY A 679 1.03 30.75 -14.11
N LEU A 680 1.23 32.04 -13.83
CA LEU A 680 0.58 33.13 -14.58
C LEU A 680 1.04 33.20 -16.05
N GLU A 681 2.31 32.95 -16.32
CA GLU A 681 2.87 33.03 -17.68
C GLU A 681 2.37 31.86 -18.54
N VAL A 682 2.16 30.68 -17.93
CA VAL A 682 1.56 29.51 -18.61
C VAL A 682 0.12 29.83 -19.04
N ASP A 683 -0.71 30.35 -18.14
CA ASP A 683 -2.11 30.68 -18.46
C ASP A 683 -2.22 31.81 -19.50
N LYS A 684 -1.31 32.80 -19.46
CA LYS A 684 -1.21 33.83 -20.50
C LYS A 684 -0.89 33.21 -21.87
N ALA A 685 0.06 32.28 -21.93
CA ALA A 685 0.41 31.59 -23.16
C ALA A 685 -0.77 30.76 -23.70
N GLU A 686 -1.48 30.05 -22.83
CA GLU A 686 -2.67 29.28 -23.21
C GLU A 686 -3.80 30.19 -23.72
N ALA A 687 -4.11 31.28 -23.00
CA ALA A 687 -5.11 32.26 -23.43
C ALA A 687 -4.76 32.88 -24.79
N GLY A 688 -3.47 33.16 -25.04
CA GLY A 688 -2.97 33.61 -26.33
C GLY A 688 -3.20 32.60 -27.44
N ASN A 689 -2.89 31.32 -27.18
CA ASN A 689 -3.13 30.23 -28.12
C ASN A 689 -4.62 30.04 -28.44
N GLN A 690 -5.49 30.08 -27.44
CA GLN A 690 -6.95 29.99 -27.63
C GLN A 690 -7.48 31.18 -28.44
N TYR A 691 -7.00 32.39 -28.17
CA TYR A 691 -7.38 33.59 -28.92
C TYR A 691 -6.97 33.47 -30.39
N MET A 692 -5.72 33.06 -30.67
CA MET A 692 -5.24 32.81 -32.03
C MET A 692 -6.08 31.74 -32.75
N ALA A 693 -6.34 30.61 -32.08
CA ALA A 693 -7.14 29.52 -32.65
C ALA A 693 -8.58 29.95 -32.98
N SER A 694 -9.17 30.85 -32.18
CA SER A 694 -10.53 31.37 -32.43
C SER A 694 -10.67 32.16 -33.74
N LEU A 695 -9.54 32.63 -34.30
CA LEU A 695 -9.49 33.38 -35.55
C LEU A 695 -9.11 32.50 -36.75
N VAL A 696 -8.68 31.27 -36.51
CA VAL A 696 -8.35 30.28 -37.54
C VAL A 696 -9.63 29.57 -37.96
N TYR A 697 -9.88 29.50 -39.27
CA TYR A 697 -11.01 28.75 -39.82
C TYR A 697 -10.66 28.18 -41.19
N ASN A 698 -11.31 27.08 -41.56
CA ASN A 698 -11.25 26.53 -42.91
C ASN A 698 -12.66 26.13 -43.35
N ARG A 699 -13.24 26.90 -44.26
CA ARG A 699 -14.59 26.67 -44.81
C ARG A 699 -14.56 26.00 -46.18
N GLY A 700 -13.40 25.46 -46.59
CA GLY A 700 -13.18 24.82 -47.89
C GLY A 700 -12.04 25.47 -48.67
N LEU A 701 -11.89 25.07 -49.93
CA LEU A 701 -10.83 25.58 -50.83
C LEU A 701 -10.89 27.09 -51.08
N ASP A 702 -12.01 27.74 -50.75
CA ASP A 702 -12.33 29.10 -51.18
C ASP A 702 -12.36 30.16 -50.07
N ASP A 703 -12.27 29.79 -48.78
CA ASP A 703 -12.24 30.72 -47.63
C ASP A 703 -11.57 30.07 -46.41
N SER A 704 -10.34 30.49 -46.11
CA SER A 704 -9.58 30.02 -44.94
C SER A 704 -8.81 31.16 -44.28
N ALA A 705 -8.60 31.02 -42.98
CA ALA A 705 -7.75 31.89 -42.17
C ALA A 705 -6.78 31.01 -41.38
N THR A 706 -5.49 31.30 -41.48
CA THR A 706 -4.43 30.58 -40.78
C THR A 706 -3.43 31.55 -40.16
N VAL A 707 -2.88 31.20 -39.00
CA VAL A 707 -1.79 31.96 -38.38
C VAL A 707 -0.48 31.56 -39.05
N THR A 708 0.26 32.51 -39.60
CA THR A 708 1.51 32.25 -40.34
C THR A 708 2.75 32.43 -39.49
N SER A 709 2.70 33.27 -38.47
CA SER A 709 3.77 33.48 -37.49
C SER A 709 3.24 34.20 -36.25
N PHE A 710 3.92 34.04 -35.12
CA PHE A 710 3.63 34.76 -33.87
C PHE A 710 4.91 35.02 -33.04
N SER A 711 4.82 35.99 -32.14
CA SER A 711 5.84 36.33 -31.14
C SER A 711 5.19 36.87 -29.87
N VAL A 712 5.79 36.60 -28.71
CA VAL A 712 5.35 37.12 -27.42
C VAL A 712 6.47 37.96 -26.81
N GLU A 713 6.19 39.21 -26.46
CA GLU A 713 7.11 40.11 -25.78
C GLU A 713 6.41 40.69 -24.54
N GLY A 714 6.79 40.20 -23.36
CA GLY A 714 6.06 40.48 -22.12
C GLY A 714 4.61 40.04 -22.21
N ASP A 715 3.68 40.95 -21.93
CA ASP A 715 2.22 40.69 -22.01
C ASP A 715 1.64 40.87 -23.42
N ILE A 716 2.46 41.18 -24.43
CA ILE A 716 1.99 41.49 -25.77
C ILE A 716 2.23 40.29 -26.70
N LEU A 717 1.14 39.65 -27.13
CA LEU A 717 1.14 38.68 -28.22
C LEU A 717 0.93 39.39 -29.56
N THR A 718 1.85 39.19 -30.48
CA THR A 718 1.77 39.67 -31.87
C THR A 718 1.75 38.49 -32.83
N PHE A 719 0.79 38.44 -33.76
CA PHE A 719 0.72 37.38 -34.76
C PHE A 719 0.20 37.89 -36.11
N TRP A 720 0.49 37.14 -37.17
CA TRP A 720 0.00 37.42 -38.52
C TRP A 720 -1.07 36.39 -38.91
N LEU A 721 -2.26 36.88 -39.26
CA LEU A 721 -3.36 36.06 -39.77
C LEU A 721 -3.42 36.23 -41.29
N SER A 722 -3.19 35.13 -42.03
CA SER A 722 -3.37 35.09 -43.47
C SER A 722 -4.77 34.58 -43.79
N THR A 723 -5.60 35.46 -44.35
CA THR A 723 -6.93 35.13 -44.86
C THR A 723 -6.89 35.00 -46.38
N CYS A 724 -7.26 33.84 -46.89
CA CYS A 724 -7.31 33.55 -48.32
C CYS A 724 -8.74 33.39 -48.78
N ARG A 725 -9.13 34.13 -49.82
CA ARG A 725 -10.43 33.99 -50.47
C ARG A 725 -10.29 33.87 -51.97
N ARG A 726 -11.20 33.11 -52.58
CA ARG A 726 -11.26 32.97 -54.03
C ARG A 726 -12.09 34.11 -54.62
N VAL A 727 -11.49 34.91 -55.50
CA VAL A 727 -12.12 36.07 -56.17
C VAL A 727 -12.19 35.83 -57.68
N ILE A 728 -13.32 36.23 -58.26
CA ILE A 728 -13.58 36.17 -59.70
C ILE A 728 -12.72 37.24 -60.38
N ILE A 729 -11.95 36.84 -61.40
CA ILE A 729 -11.21 37.79 -62.23
C ILE A 729 -12.23 38.46 -63.18
N PRO A 730 -12.37 39.81 -63.15
CA PRO A 730 -13.29 40.50 -64.06
C PRO A 730 -12.89 40.25 -65.51
N ASN A 731 -13.85 39.83 -66.36
CA ASN A 731 -13.71 39.54 -67.80
C ASN A 731 -13.13 38.16 -68.18
N THR A 732 -13.15 37.18 -67.30
CA THR A 732 -12.86 35.76 -67.63
C THR A 732 -14.01 34.89 -67.16
N ASP A 733 -14.67 34.16 -68.07
CA ASP A 733 -15.95 33.47 -67.80
C ASP A 733 -15.88 32.28 -66.83
N ASP A 734 -14.73 31.93 -66.24
CA ASP A 734 -14.65 30.92 -65.15
C ASP A 734 -13.32 30.93 -64.36
N ASP A 735 -12.52 32.01 -64.45
CA ASP A 735 -11.17 32.03 -63.88
C ASP A 735 -11.14 32.70 -62.49
N PHE A 736 -10.67 31.94 -61.50
CA PHE A 736 -10.65 32.34 -60.11
C PHE A 736 -9.22 32.52 -59.61
N ARG A 737 -8.93 33.65 -58.95
CA ARG A 737 -7.67 33.85 -58.25
C ARG A 737 -7.86 33.62 -56.75
N THR A 738 -6.92 32.92 -56.11
CA THR A 738 -6.82 32.94 -54.65
C THR A 738 -6.15 34.25 -54.24
N ASP A 739 -6.88 35.12 -53.55
CA ASP A 739 -6.38 36.38 -53.01
C ASP A 739 -6.18 36.22 -51.51
N CYS A 740 -4.92 36.15 -51.11
CA CYS A 740 -4.53 36.05 -49.70
C CYS A 740 -4.06 37.42 -49.21
N SER A 741 -4.60 37.86 -48.08
CA SER A 741 -4.11 39.05 -47.37
C SER A 741 -3.66 38.64 -45.97
N SER A 742 -2.54 39.20 -45.53
CA SER A 742 -2.01 38.99 -44.19
C SER A 742 -2.22 40.24 -43.35
N LYS A 743 -2.83 40.09 -42.18
CA LYS A 743 -3.06 41.18 -41.22
C LYS A 743 -2.31 40.91 -39.92
N LYS A 744 -1.62 41.92 -39.40
CA LYS A 744 -1.01 41.89 -38.08
C LYS A 744 -2.07 42.09 -37.00
N HIS A 745 -2.06 41.23 -36.00
CA HIS A 745 -2.86 41.34 -34.79
C HIS A 745 -1.93 41.49 -33.59
N THR A 746 -2.32 42.35 -32.65
CA THR A 746 -1.62 42.57 -31.39
C THR A 746 -2.65 42.53 -30.28
N VAL A 747 -2.42 41.69 -29.27
CA VAL A 747 -3.33 41.50 -28.14
C VAL A 747 -2.55 41.48 -26.82
N ASP A 748 -3.15 42.09 -25.81
CA ASP A 748 -2.67 42.10 -24.43
C ASP A 748 -3.18 40.83 -23.72
N LEU A 749 -2.24 39.94 -23.38
CA LEU A 749 -2.50 38.65 -22.76
C LEU A 749 -3.05 38.80 -21.35
N ASP A 750 -2.59 39.79 -20.58
CA ASP A 750 -3.11 40.02 -19.22
C ASP A 750 -4.55 40.53 -19.26
N LYS A 751 -4.90 41.35 -20.26
CA LYS A 751 -6.29 41.78 -20.47
C LYS A 751 -7.20 40.64 -20.89
N LEU A 752 -6.75 39.75 -21.78
CA LEU A 752 -7.50 38.55 -22.17
C LEU A 752 -7.77 37.68 -20.94
N LEU A 753 -6.71 37.37 -20.18
CA LEU A 753 -6.81 36.52 -19.00
C LEU A 753 -7.65 37.18 -17.90
N THR A 754 -7.53 38.49 -17.70
CA THR A 754 -8.34 39.27 -16.76
C THR A 754 -9.83 39.17 -17.07
N ASN A 755 -10.22 39.33 -18.33
CA ASN A 755 -11.63 39.23 -18.72
C ASN A 755 -12.17 37.82 -18.43
N THR A 756 -11.42 36.79 -18.83
CA THR A 756 -11.78 35.38 -18.57
C THR A 756 -11.90 35.08 -17.08
N ASN A 757 -10.93 35.53 -16.27
CA ASN A 757 -10.90 35.27 -14.83
C ASN A 757 -11.95 36.08 -14.06
N LYS A 758 -12.38 37.25 -14.55
CA LYS A 758 -13.46 38.02 -13.94
C LYS A 758 -14.82 37.32 -13.99
N ASP A 759 -15.00 36.44 -14.98
CA ASP A 759 -16.21 35.65 -15.17
C ASP A 759 -16.18 34.29 -14.44
N LYS A 760 -15.04 33.92 -13.83
CA LYS A 760 -14.97 32.76 -12.94
C LYS A 760 -15.68 33.04 -11.60
N PHE A 761 -16.30 32.02 -11.02
CA PHE A 761 -16.91 32.11 -9.70
C PHE A 761 -15.85 32.28 -8.60
N VAL A 762 -16.15 33.13 -7.62
CA VAL A 762 -15.29 33.37 -6.46
C VAL A 762 -15.64 32.38 -5.36
N GLY A 763 -14.75 31.42 -5.10
CA GLY A 763 -14.96 30.35 -4.12
C GLY A 763 -16.33 29.68 -4.28
N ASN A 764 -17.04 29.50 -3.16
CA ASN A 764 -18.40 28.96 -3.13
C ASN A 764 -19.48 30.06 -3.04
N THR A 765 -19.16 31.30 -3.39
CA THR A 765 -20.10 32.43 -3.21
C THR A 765 -21.26 32.42 -4.19
N GLY A 766 -21.13 31.69 -5.29
CA GLY A 766 -22.08 31.72 -6.41
C GLY A 766 -22.06 33.03 -7.20
N PHE A 767 -21.09 33.92 -6.95
CA PHE A 767 -20.90 35.15 -7.71
C PHE A 767 -19.55 35.17 -8.43
N THR A 768 -19.53 35.74 -9.63
CA THR A 768 -18.29 36.05 -10.36
C THR A 768 -17.69 37.38 -9.87
N ILE A 769 -16.43 37.65 -10.16
CA ILE A 769 -15.81 38.95 -9.84
C ILE A 769 -16.58 40.09 -10.51
N ALA A 770 -16.96 39.93 -11.78
CA ALA A 770 -17.74 40.94 -12.50
C ALA A 770 -19.08 41.23 -11.79
N GLN A 771 -19.76 40.19 -11.29
CA GLN A 771 -20.99 40.33 -10.51
C GLN A 771 -20.74 41.00 -9.15
N ILE A 772 -19.67 40.65 -8.46
CA ILE A 772 -19.28 41.28 -7.19
C ILE A 772 -18.97 42.77 -7.43
N GLU A 773 -18.21 43.11 -8.47
CA GLU A 773 -17.88 44.49 -8.82
C GLU A 773 -19.17 45.31 -9.06
N ALA A 774 -20.08 44.81 -9.91
CA ALA A 774 -21.32 45.49 -10.24
C ALA A 774 -22.25 45.67 -9.02
N LYS A 775 -22.38 44.64 -8.19
CA LYS A 775 -23.22 44.70 -6.98
C LYS A 775 -22.61 45.57 -5.89
N LEU A 776 -21.28 45.62 -5.79
CA LEU A 776 -20.58 46.50 -4.88
C LEU A 776 -20.74 47.96 -5.30
N ASP A 777 -20.65 48.27 -6.59
CA ASP A 777 -20.90 49.62 -7.10
C ASP A 777 -22.34 50.06 -6.81
N LYS A 778 -23.31 49.14 -6.99
CA LYS A 778 -24.71 49.36 -6.59
C LYS A 778 -24.83 49.61 -5.08
N TYR A 779 -24.16 48.82 -4.25
CA TYR A 779 -24.16 49.01 -2.79
C TYR A 779 -23.60 50.37 -2.38
N ILE A 780 -22.43 50.76 -2.92
CA ILE A 780 -21.78 52.04 -2.63
C ILE A 780 -22.64 53.21 -3.08
N SER A 781 -23.25 53.13 -4.27
CA SER A 781 -24.14 54.19 -4.75
C SER A 781 -25.38 54.40 -3.87
N GLY A 782 -25.80 53.37 -3.11
CA GLY A 782 -26.95 53.40 -2.22
C GLY A 782 -26.66 53.76 -0.75
N LEU A 783 -25.40 53.96 -0.35
CA LEU A 783 -25.07 54.34 1.03
C LEU A 783 -25.55 55.78 1.32
N ARG A 784 -26.06 56.03 2.53
CA ARG A 784 -26.47 57.36 2.99
C ARG A 784 -25.31 58.07 3.70
N TYR A 785 -25.04 59.33 3.33
CA TYR A 785 -23.88 60.09 3.80
C TYR A 785 -24.29 61.28 4.68
N GLY A 786 -24.63 61.01 5.95
CA GLY A 786 -25.15 62.03 6.88
C GLY A 786 -24.10 62.76 7.73
N VAL A 787 -22.79 62.56 7.50
CA VAL A 787 -21.73 63.09 8.36
C VAL A 787 -20.99 64.23 7.69
N ASN A 788 -20.92 65.38 8.37
CA ASN A 788 -20.29 66.61 7.89
C ASN A 788 -18.75 66.47 7.90
N PRO A 789 -18.05 66.73 6.78
CA PRO A 789 -16.62 66.46 6.69
C PRO A 789 -15.69 67.57 7.25
N ILE A 790 -16.19 68.77 7.56
CA ILE A 790 -15.39 69.90 8.04
C ILE A 790 -16.21 70.73 9.06
N ASP A 791 -15.61 71.06 10.21
CA ASP A 791 -16.22 71.97 11.20
C ASP A 791 -16.27 73.41 10.67
N GLY A 792 -17.44 74.06 10.76
CA GLY A 792 -17.67 75.47 10.35
C GLY A 792 -18.56 75.67 9.11
N TYR A 793 -19.14 74.60 8.55
CA TYR A 793 -20.18 74.67 7.51
C TYR A 793 -21.38 73.83 7.96
N ASP A 794 -22.61 74.24 7.66
CA ASP A 794 -23.80 73.64 8.29
C ASP A 794 -24.56 72.64 7.38
N THR A 795 -24.25 72.57 6.08
CA THR A 795 -24.97 71.67 5.16
C THR A 795 -24.03 70.94 4.20
N TRP A 796 -23.97 69.62 4.37
CA TRP A 796 -23.29 68.69 3.47
C TRP A 796 -24.26 68.19 2.40
N LEU A 797 -23.95 68.44 1.13
CA LEU A 797 -24.70 68.00 -0.04
C LEU A 797 -23.88 66.95 -0.80
N PRO A 798 -23.94 65.67 -0.39
CA PRO A 798 -23.20 64.60 -1.06
C PRO A 798 -23.73 64.38 -2.48
N THR A 799 -22.81 64.20 -3.41
CA THR A 799 -23.09 63.66 -4.75
C THR A 799 -22.86 62.15 -4.76
N THR A 800 -22.97 61.52 -5.92
CA THR A 800 -22.77 60.07 -6.09
C THR A 800 -21.40 59.64 -5.56
N ALA A 801 -21.40 58.57 -4.79
CA ALA A 801 -20.17 57.94 -4.35
C ALA A 801 -19.65 56.99 -5.40
N TYR A 802 -18.33 56.97 -5.53
CA TYR A 802 -17.65 56.09 -6.46
C TYR A 802 -16.64 55.25 -5.71
N ARG A 803 -16.64 53.95 -6.01
CA ARG A 803 -15.65 53.00 -5.52
C ARG A 803 -14.26 53.45 -5.96
N THR A 804 -13.34 53.58 -5.02
CA THR A 804 -11.93 53.89 -5.34
C THR A 804 -11.08 52.64 -5.38
N ALA A 805 -11.38 51.65 -4.54
CA ALA A 805 -10.64 50.40 -4.47
C ALA A 805 -11.46 49.36 -3.72
N TYR A 806 -11.15 48.08 -3.93
CA TYR A 806 -11.74 47.00 -3.16
C TYR A 806 -10.81 45.80 -3.12
N GLN A 807 -11.00 44.95 -2.12
CA GLN A 807 -10.39 43.65 -2.04
C GLN A 807 -11.40 42.62 -1.54
N ILE A 808 -11.32 41.43 -2.11
CA ILE A 808 -12.03 40.27 -1.60
C ILE A 808 -11.15 39.67 -0.51
N THR A 809 -11.73 39.36 0.64
CA THR A 809 -10.99 38.74 1.73
C THR A 809 -10.46 37.37 1.33
N LEU A 810 -9.34 36.95 1.92
CA LEU A 810 -8.59 35.75 1.51
C LEU A 810 -9.39 34.44 1.56
N ASN A 811 -10.44 34.40 2.38
CA ASN A 811 -11.39 33.29 2.48
C ASN A 811 -12.59 33.39 1.51
N ASP A 812 -12.56 34.33 0.57
CA ASP A 812 -13.59 34.55 -0.45
C ASP A 812 -15.00 34.85 0.12
N THR A 813 -15.12 35.37 1.34
CA THR A 813 -16.45 35.60 1.98
C THR A 813 -16.90 37.05 2.04
N MET A 814 -15.96 38.00 2.09
CA MET A 814 -16.24 39.42 2.30
C MET A 814 -15.54 40.29 1.26
N VAL A 815 -16.07 41.49 1.06
CA VAL A 815 -15.44 42.57 0.30
C VAL A 815 -15.14 43.72 1.23
N GLU A 816 -13.88 44.11 1.29
CA GLU A 816 -13.43 45.38 1.86
C GLU A 816 -13.29 46.38 0.74
N PHE A 817 -13.79 47.60 0.91
CA PHE A 817 -13.83 48.59 -0.17
C PHE A 817 -13.57 49.99 0.35
N GLY A 818 -12.91 50.79 -0.48
CA GLY A 818 -12.76 52.23 -0.33
C GLY A 818 -13.66 52.94 -1.33
N TYR A 819 -14.20 54.08 -0.94
CA TYR A 819 -15.00 54.93 -1.81
C TYR A 819 -14.77 56.40 -1.50
N ILE A 820 -14.96 57.24 -2.52
CA ILE A 820 -14.99 58.68 -2.39
C ILE A 820 -16.41 59.16 -2.60
N VAL A 821 -16.86 60.01 -1.69
CA VAL A 821 -18.07 60.81 -1.87
C VAL A 821 -17.62 62.24 -2.12
N SER A 822 -17.82 62.72 -3.34
CA SER A 822 -17.69 64.15 -3.62
C SER A 822 -18.99 64.85 -3.27
N GLY A 823 -18.95 66.15 -3.02
CA GLY A 823 -20.15 66.92 -2.74
C GLY A 823 -19.82 68.36 -2.51
N TYR A 824 -20.83 69.09 -2.05
CA TYR A 824 -20.73 70.52 -1.81
C TYR A 824 -20.99 70.82 -0.34
N MET A 825 -20.18 71.69 0.24
CA MET A 825 -20.42 72.28 1.54
C MET A 825 -20.86 73.72 1.35
N ALA A 826 -22.05 74.05 1.85
CA ALA A 826 -22.57 75.41 1.79
C ALA A 826 -22.34 76.14 3.13
N ILE A 827 -22.02 77.43 3.04
CA ILE A 827 -21.91 78.34 4.19
C ILE A 827 -23.30 78.96 4.42
N HIS A 828 -23.71 79.09 5.68
CA HIS A 828 -25.01 79.64 6.06
C HIS A 828 -25.28 81.02 5.44
N ASP A 829 -26.21 81.04 4.48
CA ASP A 829 -27.15 82.12 4.23
C ASP A 829 -28.56 81.48 4.10
N THR A 830 -29.61 82.26 4.34
CA THR A 830 -31.03 81.90 4.59
C THR A 830 -31.76 81.00 3.56
N ARG A 831 -31.07 80.42 2.58
CA ARG A 831 -31.61 79.53 1.53
C ARG A 831 -31.07 78.12 1.69
N GLN A 832 -31.93 77.11 1.64
CA GLN A 832 -31.52 75.71 1.59
C GLN A 832 -30.82 75.43 0.23
N PRO A 833 -29.50 75.23 0.20
CA PRO A 833 -28.79 75.02 -1.04
C PRO A 833 -29.05 73.60 -1.55
N THR A 834 -29.05 73.43 -2.87
CA THR A 834 -29.18 72.14 -3.56
C THR A 834 -27.90 71.83 -4.31
N VAL A 835 -27.64 70.55 -4.61
CA VAL A 835 -26.48 70.16 -5.45
C VAL A 835 -26.47 70.96 -6.77
N THR A 836 -27.63 71.15 -7.39
CA THR A 836 -27.78 71.89 -8.65
C THR A 836 -27.50 73.39 -8.51
N SER A 837 -27.90 74.02 -7.40
CA SER A 837 -27.61 75.44 -7.16
C SER A 837 -26.13 75.69 -6.82
N CYS A 838 -25.47 74.75 -6.13
CA CYS A 838 -24.02 74.77 -5.93
C CYS A 838 -23.24 74.56 -7.25
N GLN A 839 -23.65 73.61 -8.10
CA GLN A 839 -23.00 73.33 -9.39
C GLN A 839 -23.09 74.50 -10.38
N SER A 840 -24.21 75.22 -10.36
CA SER A 840 -24.44 76.39 -11.24
C SER A 840 -23.83 77.68 -10.70
N GLY A 841 -23.13 77.64 -9.56
CA GLY A 841 -22.54 78.81 -8.92
C GLY A 841 -23.54 79.81 -8.34
N ARG A 842 -24.83 79.42 -8.18
CA ARG A 842 -25.86 80.27 -7.58
C ARG A 842 -25.73 80.40 -6.07
N ASP A 843 -25.24 79.35 -5.42
CA ASP A 843 -24.97 79.33 -3.98
C ASP A 843 -23.46 79.18 -3.73
N PHE A 844 -22.94 79.81 -2.68
CA PHE A 844 -21.52 79.77 -2.35
C PHE A 844 -21.15 78.45 -1.68
N CYS A 845 -20.83 77.46 -2.50
CA CYS A 845 -20.50 76.12 -2.04
C CYS A 845 -19.05 75.76 -2.34
N ARG A 846 -18.38 75.14 -1.37
CA ARG A 846 -17.06 74.55 -1.55
C ARG A 846 -17.22 73.09 -1.97
N GLN A 847 -16.64 72.72 -3.11
CA GLN A 847 -16.53 71.32 -3.46
C GLN A 847 -15.54 70.64 -2.51
N VAL A 848 -15.98 69.56 -1.88
CA VAL A 848 -15.13 68.74 -1.02
C VAL A 848 -15.33 67.27 -1.37
N SER A 849 -14.32 66.46 -1.08
CA SER A 849 -14.35 65.03 -1.27
C SER A 849 -13.97 64.34 0.03
N MET A 850 -14.76 63.34 0.41
CA MET A 850 -14.53 62.54 1.60
C MET A 850 -14.17 61.11 1.19
N LYS A 851 -13.01 60.63 1.64
CA LYS A 851 -12.60 59.23 1.50
C LYS A 851 -13.15 58.43 2.68
N ARG A 852 -13.77 57.28 2.39
CA ARG A 852 -14.30 56.35 3.40
C ARG A 852 -13.97 54.91 2.99
N SER A 853 -14.03 54.00 3.95
CA SER A 853 -13.91 52.56 3.71
C SER A 853 -15.03 51.79 4.42
N GLY A 854 -15.25 50.55 3.98
CA GLY A 854 -16.25 49.66 4.55
C GLY A 854 -15.94 48.19 4.27
N LYS A 855 -16.69 47.31 4.91
CA LYS A 855 -16.60 45.85 4.75
C LYS A 855 -18.00 45.24 4.70
N ILE A 856 -18.24 44.34 3.74
CA ILE A 856 -19.54 43.71 3.54
C ILE A 856 -19.39 42.23 3.16
N LEU A 857 -20.30 41.38 3.62
CA LEU A 857 -20.41 39.99 3.17
C LEU A 857 -20.85 39.96 1.70
N ILE A 858 -20.17 39.17 0.87
CA ILE A 858 -20.51 39.03 -0.57
C ILE A 858 -21.98 38.59 -0.73
N SER A 859 -22.45 37.68 0.13
CA SER A 859 -23.84 37.21 0.15
C SER A 859 -24.88 38.27 0.52
N LYS A 860 -24.45 39.39 1.14
CA LYS A 860 -25.31 40.53 1.49
C LYS A 860 -25.27 41.66 0.46
N LEU A 861 -24.49 41.53 -0.61
CA LEU A 861 -24.49 42.51 -1.69
C LEU A 861 -25.89 42.55 -2.36
N PRO A 862 -26.41 43.75 -2.67
CA PRO A 862 -27.74 43.91 -3.24
C PRO A 862 -27.87 43.11 -4.54
N LYS A 863 -29.07 42.56 -4.77
CA LYS A 863 -29.37 41.83 -6.01
C LYS A 863 -29.29 42.76 -7.22
#